data_AF-A0AAU6FUV0-F1
#
_entry.id   AF-A0AAU6FUV0-F1
#
_cell.length_a   1.000
_cell.length_b   1.000
_cell.length_c   1.000
_cell.angle_alpha   90.00
_cell.angle_beta   90.00
_cell.angle_gamma   90.00
#
_symmetry.space_group_name_H-M   'P 1'
#
loop_
_entity.id
_entity.type
_entity.pdbx_description
1 polymer ?
#
loop_
_entity_poly.entity_id
_entity_poly.type
_entity_poly.pdbx_seq_one_letter_code
_entity_poly.pdbx_strand_id
1 'polypeptide(L)'
;MSSDDKRSDEPDAGAPEQLALIRETVRKADVPRAKPRTWRGAALARELPVARVLVNKGALHLDQYFDYAVPEELDAEARPGVRVRVRFGAGGRNVRGGRREGGGLIDGFLVERLAESDYNGALAALASVVSPEPVLGPELLALARAVADRYAGSLADVLQLAVPPRNARAEAKPSPQPLPPPPPPTPGTWERYGQGPAFLSALAGGGAPRAVWTALPGPHWPQEIASAVAATLASGRGALVVVPDGRTAGRVDAALTALLGEGRHALLTAGSGPEKRYREWLAVRRGSVRAVVGTRAAMFAPVADLGLVAIWDDGDSSHSDDNAPFPHVREVLELRAAHSRCGFLLGGTSCTVEAAQLVESGWALPLRAEREQLRTAAPLVRTVGDGELARDGAARAARLPSLAWQTVRDGLRTGPVLVQVPRRGYAPRLACERCREPARCRHCAGPLEAPDQQDLNCTWCGRSETSWHCVACGSRRLRAQIVGARRTAEELGRAFPAVPVRTSGRDHILDSVPDQPALVVSTPGAEPVAEGGYAAALLLDGWAMVGRPDLRAGEEALRRWTAAAALVRGQPEGGTVVIVAEPTLRPVQALVRWDPVGHARRELAERAELGFPPVSRMASVTGAPEALAGFLAAAELPPDAQVLGPVPVQGGEPGRPRRPFDAPAGETWERALIRVPPGSGAALAAALKAAQAARMSRGGGAGASGGAVRIRVDPPDIG
;
A
#
# COMPACT_ATOMS: atom_id res chain seq x y z
N MET A 1 -46.66 -19.72 -24.11
CA MET A 1 -47.41 -19.13 -22.97
C MET A 1 -46.64 -19.52 -21.71
N SER A 2 -45.59 -18.76 -21.43
CA SER A 2 -45.50 -17.76 -20.36
C SER A 2 -45.36 -18.40 -18.98
N SER A 3 -44.14 -18.36 -18.46
CA SER A 3 -43.83 -18.47 -17.04
C SER A 3 -42.73 -17.46 -16.73
N ASP A 4 -43.05 -16.58 -15.81
CA ASP A 4 -42.20 -15.58 -15.18
C ASP A 4 -40.91 -16.18 -14.62
N ASP A 5 -39.80 -15.44 -14.73
CA ASP A 5 -38.67 -15.61 -13.82
C ASP A 5 -38.03 -14.25 -13.52
N LYS A 6 -38.39 -13.69 -12.37
CA LYS A 6 -37.79 -12.48 -11.79
C LYS A 6 -36.47 -12.88 -11.13
N ARG A 7 -35.34 -12.58 -11.77
CA ARG A 7 -34.04 -12.56 -11.10
C ARG A 7 -33.85 -11.24 -10.36
N SER A 8 -33.66 -11.36 -9.05
CA SER A 8 -33.18 -10.35 -8.13
C SER A 8 -31.67 -10.13 -8.35
N ASP A 9 -31.28 -8.90 -8.67
CA ASP A 9 -29.87 -8.49 -8.73
C ASP A 9 -29.33 -8.19 -7.32
N GLU A 10 -28.41 -9.04 -6.85
CA GLU A 10 -27.54 -8.80 -5.69
C GLU A 10 -26.31 -7.95 -6.11
N PRO A 11 -25.76 -7.12 -5.20
CA PRO A 11 -24.66 -6.22 -5.51
C PRO A 11 -23.29 -6.92 -5.41
N ASP A 12 -22.52 -6.86 -6.50
CA ASP A 12 -21.17 -7.43 -6.64
C ASP A 12 -20.13 -6.66 -5.81
N ALA A 13 -19.27 -7.41 -5.10
CA ALA A 13 -18.29 -6.89 -4.17
C ALA A 13 -16.89 -6.77 -4.82
N GLY A 14 -16.45 -5.53 -5.03
CA GLY A 14 -15.06 -5.14 -4.83
C GLY A 14 -14.05 -5.38 -5.97
N ALA A 15 -14.24 -4.70 -7.10
CA ALA A 15 -13.13 -4.28 -7.96
C ALA A 15 -12.72 -2.83 -7.60
N PRO A 16 -11.43 -2.43 -7.67
CA PRO A 16 -11.05 -1.03 -7.49
C PRO A 16 -11.48 -0.25 -8.73
N GLU A 17 -12.74 0.18 -8.70
CA GLU A 17 -13.43 0.95 -9.73
C GLU A 17 -12.71 2.24 -10.13
N GLN A 18 -11.69 2.69 -9.42
CA GLN A 18 -11.08 4.00 -9.65
C GLN A 18 -10.49 4.14 -11.07
N LEU A 19 -9.86 3.12 -11.64
CA LEU A 19 -9.38 3.17 -13.03
C LEU A 19 -10.36 2.65 -14.07
N ALA A 20 -11.24 1.70 -13.70
CA ALA A 20 -12.32 1.28 -14.58
C ALA A 20 -13.28 2.45 -14.81
N LEU A 21 -13.64 3.19 -13.76
CA LEU A 21 -14.30 4.47 -13.82
C LEU A 21 -13.42 5.56 -14.41
N ILE A 22 -12.10 5.66 -14.21
CA ILE A 22 -11.35 6.72 -14.95
C ILE A 22 -11.35 6.42 -16.46
N ARG A 23 -11.12 5.18 -16.91
CA ARG A 23 -11.13 4.83 -18.34
C ARG A 23 -12.53 4.81 -18.93
N GLU A 24 -13.55 4.39 -18.18
CA GLU A 24 -14.94 4.44 -18.61
C GLU A 24 -15.58 5.82 -18.46
N THR A 25 -15.27 6.62 -17.44
CA THR A 25 -15.79 7.99 -17.27
C THR A 25 -15.09 8.95 -18.24
N VAL A 26 -13.82 8.72 -18.58
CA VAL A 26 -13.19 9.37 -19.74
C VAL A 26 -13.85 8.94 -21.07
N ARG A 27 -14.45 7.75 -21.14
CA ARG A 27 -15.21 7.26 -22.31
C ARG A 27 -16.71 7.63 -22.32
N LYS A 28 -17.36 7.79 -21.16
CA LYS A 28 -18.82 7.89 -20.97
C LYS A 28 -19.29 9.24 -20.40
N ALA A 29 -18.40 10.15 -19.99
CA ALA A 29 -18.83 11.51 -19.73
C ALA A 29 -19.40 12.07 -21.03
N ASP A 30 -20.70 12.37 -21.06
CA ASP A 30 -21.31 13.17 -22.12
C ASP A 30 -20.65 14.55 -22.06
N VAL A 31 -19.61 14.66 -22.86
CA VAL A 31 -18.82 15.87 -23.07
C VAL A 31 -19.78 16.88 -23.70
N PRO A 32 -20.03 18.05 -23.09
CA PRO A 32 -20.59 19.16 -23.85
C PRO A 32 -19.65 19.36 -25.02
N ARG A 33 -20.10 19.05 -26.24
CA ARG A 33 -19.36 19.27 -27.48
C ARG A 33 -19.20 20.78 -27.65
N ALA A 34 -18.27 21.38 -26.92
CA ALA A 34 -17.76 22.71 -27.21
C ALA A 34 -17.17 22.62 -28.61
N LYS A 35 -17.85 23.22 -29.60
CA LYS A 35 -17.36 23.32 -30.97
C LYS A 35 -15.96 23.94 -30.92
N PRO A 36 -14.93 23.31 -31.51
CA PRO A 36 -13.57 23.81 -31.45
C PRO A 36 -13.50 25.13 -32.22
N ARG A 37 -13.34 26.26 -31.52
CA ARG A 37 -12.97 27.52 -32.16
C ARG A 37 -11.55 27.34 -32.67
N THR A 38 -11.39 27.16 -33.97
CA THR A 38 -10.07 27.26 -34.59
C THR A 38 -9.56 28.68 -34.32
N TRP A 39 -8.53 28.79 -33.48
CA TRP A 39 -7.84 30.02 -33.06
C TRP A 39 -7.08 30.73 -34.22
N ARG A 40 -7.65 30.75 -35.44
CA ARG A 40 -7.08 31.53 -36.53
C ARG A 40 -7.35 33.01 -36.24
N GLY A 41 -6.33 33.75 -35.80
CA GLY A 41 -6.36 35.21 -35.70
C GLY A 41 -6.68 35.83 -34.34
N ALA A 42 -6.82 35.06 -33.26
CA ALA A 42 -7.01 35.67 -31.93
C ALA A 42 -5.70 36.27 -31.38
N ALA A 43 -5.83 37.40 -30.69
CA ALA A 43 -4.73 38.09 -30.02
C ALA A 43 -4.14 37.23 -28.90
N LEU A 44 -2.85 37.43 -28.62
CA LEU A 44 -2.14 36.75 -27.53
C LEU A 44 -2.15 37.63 -26.28
N ALA A 45 -2.00 36.99 -25.12
CA ALA A 45 -1.79 37.69 -23.87
C ALA A 45 -0.60 38.66 -23.98
N ARG A 46 -0.74 39.85 -23.39
CA ARG A 46 0.28 40.92 -23.49
C ARG A 46 1.48 40.65 -22.60
N GLU A 47 1.25 40.04 -21.45
CA GLU A 47 2.26 39.66 -20.48
C GLU A 47 2.36 38.14 -20.42
N LEU A 48 3.59 37.62 -20.35
CA LEU A 48 3.89 36.19 -20.27
C LEU A 48 3.06 35.33 -21.26
N PRO A 49 3.15 35.58 -22.58
CA PRO A 49 2.29 34.98 -23.60
C PRO A 49 2.49 33.47 -23.80
N VAL A 50 3.47 32.86 -23.13
CA VAL A 50 3.78 31.44 -23.24
C VAL A 50 3.33 30.72 -21.96
N ALA A 51 2.60 29.62 -22.12
CA ALA A 51 2.25 28.70 -21.05
C ALA A 51 3.05 27.40 -21.23
N ARG A 52 3.81 27.03 -20.21
CA ARG A 52 4.48 25.74 -20.15
C ARG A 52 3.53 24.72 -19.54
N VAL A 53 3.20 23.69 -20.29
CA VAL A 53 2.15 22.72 -19.96
C VAL A 53 2.76 21.33 -19.82
N LEU A 54 2.42 20.65 -18.73
CA LEU A 54 2.57 19.21 -18.62
C LEU A 54 1.32 18.53 -19.19
N VAL A 55 1.50 17.76 -20.26
CA VAL A 55 0.41 16.98 -20.85
C VAL A 55 0.15 15.75 -19.98
N ASN A 56 -1.10 15.51 -19.60
CA ASN A 56 -1.47 14.40 -18.74
C ASN A 56 -1.59 13.08 -19.55
N LYS A 57 -0.45 12.64 -20.08
CA LYS A 57 -0.31 11.38 -20.82
C LYS A 57 0.90 10.63 -20.27
N GLY A 58 0.64 9.51 -19.59
CA GLY A 58 1.62 8.66 -18.87
C GLY A 58 2.66 7.94 -19.72
N ALA A 59 3.08 8.51 -20.86
CA ALA A 59 4.11 7.91 -21.69
C ALA A 59 5.47 8.51 -21.30
N LEU A 60 6.43 7.67 -20.89
CA LEU A 60 7.74 8.11 -20.41
C LEU A 60 8.52 8.97 -21.41
N HIS A 61 8.41 8.68 -22.71
CA HIS A 61 9.02 9.50 -23.77
C HIS A 61 8.39 10.90 -23.93
N LEU A 62 7.29 11.18 -23.21
CA LEU A 62 6.62 12.47 -23.16
C LEU A 62 6.72 13.12 -21.77
N ASP A 63 7.56 12.60 -20.87
CA ASP A 63 7.76 13.16 -19.51
C ASP A 63 8.62 14.44 -19.55
N GLN A 64 8.11 15.44 -20.25
CA GLN A 64 8.68 16.77 -20.41
C GLN A 64 7.56 17.81 -20.45
N TYR A 65 7.94 19.08 -20.42
CA TYR A 65 7.00 20.17 -20.59
C TYR A 65 6.91 20.59 -22.05
N PHE A 66 5.75 21.13 -22.43
CA PHE A 66 5.47 21.62 -23.76
C PHE A 66 4.97 23.04 -23.70
N ASP A 67 5.54 23.92 -24.52
CA ASP A 67 5.18 25.33 -24.55
C ASP A 67 4.00 25.57 -25.52
N TYR A 68 3.06 26.39 -25.07
CA TYR A 68 1.85 26.78 -25.79
C TYR A 68 1.67 28.29 -25.73
N ALA A 69 1.12 28.89 -26.78
CA ALA A 69 0.75 30.29 -26.77
C ALA A 69 -0.56 30.50 -25.99
N VAL A 70 -0.65 31.56 -25.19
CA VAL A 70 -1.82 31.93 -24.39
C VAL A 70 -2.66 32.96 -25.15
N PRO A 71 -3.88 32.62 -25.59
CA PRO A 71 -4.83 33.59 -26.14
C PRO A 71 -5.18 34.67 -25.11
N GLU A 72 -5.37 35.92 -25.54
CA GLU A 72 -5.74 37.06 -24.67
C GLU A 72 -7.02 36.76 -23.87
N GLU A 73 -7.99 36.07 -24.49
CA GLU A 73 -9.24 35.63 -23.84
C GLU A 73 -9.04 34.69 -22.65
N LEU A 74 -7.93 33.95 -22.61
CA LEU A 74 -7.62 32.99 -21.54
C LEU A 74 -6.62 33.56 -20.54
N ASP A 75 -6.12 34.77 -20.74
CA ASP A 75 -5.01 35.36 -19.97
C ASP A 75 -5.29 35.40 -18.46
N ALA A 76 -6.50 35.82 -18.08
CA ALA A 76 -6.90 35.95 -16.68
C ALA A 76 -6.98 34.60 -15.95
N GLU A 77 -7.50 33.57 -16.61
CA GLU A 77 -7.75 32.23 -16.05
C GLU A 77 -6.56 31.28 -16.17
N ALA A 78 -5.69 31.48 -17.18
CA ALA A 78 -4.51 30.68 -17.40
C ALA A 78 -3.44 31.03 -16.35
N ARG A 79 -3.59 30.46 -15.16
CA ARG A 79 -2.66 30.61 -14.04
C ARG A 79 -1.91 29.31 -13.75
N PRO A 80 -0.67 29.37 -13.22
CA PRO A 80 0.04 28.18 -12.78
C PRO A 80 -0.80 27.29 -11.86
N GLY A 81 -0.77 25.99 -12.09
CA GLY A 81 -1.48 24.97 -11.34
C GLY A 81 -2.89 24.63 -11.83
N VAL A 82 -3.44 25.36 -12.82
CA VAL A 82 -4.78 25.09 -13.35
C VAL A 82 -4.77 23.93 -14.35
N ARG A 83 -5.93 23.27 -14.48
CA ARG A 83 -6.16 22.26 -15.52
C ARG A 83 -6.43 22.96 -16.85
N VAL A 84 -5.76 22.52 -17.91
CA VAL A 84 -5.91 23.06 -19.27
C VAL A 84 -6.19 21.92 -20.25
N ARG A 85 -6.75 22.27 -21.42
CA ARG A 85 -6.78 21.37 -22.58
C ARG A 85 -5.90 21.93 -23.66
N VAL A 86 -5.12 21.05 -24.27
CA VAL A 86 -4.20 21.40 -25.35
C VAL A 86 -4.36 20.43 -26.51
N ARG A 87 -4.06 20.89 -27.72
CA ARG A 87 -3.93 19.99 -28.87
C ARG A 87 -2.54 19.38 -28.86
N PHE A 88 -2.48 18.06 -28.96
CA PHE A 88 -1.23 17.31 -28.92
C PHE A 88 -1.19 16.25 -30.02
N GLY A 89 0.01 15.96 -30.53
CA GLY A 89 0.20 14.95 -31.59
C GLY A 89 -0.07 15.44 -33.02
N ALA A 90 -0.17 16.75 -33.25
CA ALA A 90 -0.16 17.31 -34.61
C ALA A 90 1.23 17.11 -35.22
N GLY A 91 1.37 16.27 -36.26
CA GLY A 91 2.64 16.12 -36.99
C GLY A 91 3.15 17.47 -37.53
N GLY A 92 4.47 17.61 -37.70
CA GLY A 92 5.10 18.85 -38.16
C GLY A 92 4.61 19.35 -39.53
N ARG A 93 3.95 18.49 -40.33
CA ARG A 93 3.39 18.81 -41.64
C ARG A 93 2.12 19.67 -41.60
N ASN A 94 1.55 19.91 -40.41
CA ASN A 94 0.32 20.68 -40.25
C ASN A 94 0.57 22.09 -39.69
N VAL A 95 1.64 22.76 -40.10
CA VAL A 95 1.88 24.17 -39.76
C VAL A 95 1.36 25.05 -40.90
N ARG A 96 0.35 25.87 -40.66
CA ARG A 96 -0.20 26.82 -41.64
C ARG A 96 -0.13 28.24 -41.07
N GLY A 97 0.46 29.18 -41.81
CA GLY A 97 0.61 30.58 -41.38
C GLY A 97 1.42 30.75 -40.09
N GLY A 98 2.48 29.94 -39.89
CA GLY A 98 3.32 30.00 -38.69
C GLY A 98 2.66 29.46 -37.42
N ARG A 99 1.59 28.64 -37.53
CA ARG A 99 0.84 28.07 -36.39
C ARG A 99 0.54 26.58 -36.62
N ARG A 100 0.72 25.76 -35.58
CA ARG A 100 0.55 24.29 -35.63
C ARG A 100 -0.93 23.91 -35.47
N GLU A 101 -1.53 23.29 -36.49
CA GLU A 101 -2.93 22.86 -36.52
C GLU A 101 -3.05 21.32 -36.51
N GLY A 102 -4.12 20.77 -35.93
CA GLY A 102 -4.36 19.31 -35.83
C GLY A 102 -3.99 18.72 -34.46
N GLY A 103 -4.00 17.39 -34.34
CA GLY A 103 -3.79 16.67 -33.08
C GLY A 103 -5.05 16.50 -32.22
N GLY A 104 -5.03 15.53 -31.30
CA GLY A 104 -6.13 15.26 -30.37
C GLY A 104 -6.12 16.25 -29.21
N LEU A 105 -7.30 16.54 -28.64
CA LEU A 105 -7.40 17.29 -27.39
C LEU A 105 -7.02 16.39 -26.22
N ILE A 106 -6.08 16.84 -25.41
CA ILE A 106 -5.61 16.14 -24.22
C ILE A 106 -5.62 17.12 -23.04
N ASP A 107 -5.95 16.61 -21.87
CA ASP A 107 -5.89 17.38 -20.63
C ASP A 107 -4.43 17.53 -20.17
N GLY A 108 -4.15 18.61 -19.46
CA GLY A 108 -2.83 18.89 -18.91
C GLY A 108 -2.92 19.87 -17.75
N PHE A 109 -1.76 20.19 -17.19
CA PHE A 109 -1.61 21.18 -16.15
C PHE A 109 -0.70 22.29 -16.63
N LEU A 110 -1.13 23.54 -16.45
CA LEU A 110 -0.27 24.70 -16.68
C LEU A 110 0.73 24.76 -15.52
N VAL A 111 2.02 24.65 -15.81
CA VAL A 111 3.09 24.61 -14.80
C VAL A 111 3.59 26.02 -14.50
N GLU A 112 3.86 26.80 -15.54
CA GLU A 112 4.37 28.16 -15.45
C GLU A 112 3.98 29.00 -16.67
N ARG A 113 4.13 30.32 -16.56
CA ARG A 113 4.00 31.26 -17.67
C ARG A 113 5.32 31.98 -17.91
N LEU A 114 5.67 32.16 -19.19
CA LEU A 114 6.96 32.67 -19.64
C LEU A 114 6.75 33.84 -20.61
N ALA A 115 7.72 34.75 -20.62
CA ALA A 115 7.77 35.84 -21.60
C ALA A 115 8.07 35.30 -23.01
N GLU A 116 8.99 34.34 -23.10
CA GLU A 116 9.49 33.76 -24.34
C GLU A 116 9.61 32.24 -24.20
N SER A 117 9.70 31.53 -25.33
CA SER A 117 9.89 30.07 -25.38
C SER A 117 11.24 29.77 -26.01
N ASP A 118 11.96 28.80 -25.45
CA ASP A 118 13.21 28.28 -26.04
C ASP A 118 12.96 27.43 -27.31
N TYR A 119 11.69 27.16 -27.64
CA TYR A 119 11.31 26.45 -28.85
C TYR A 119 11.27 27.37 -30.06
N ASN A 120 12.19 27.17 -30.99
CA ASN A 120 12.35 27.97 -32.22
C ASN A 120 11.22 27.80 -33.27
N GLY A 121 10.18 27.01 -32.98
CA GLY A 121 9.09 26.73 -33.91
C GLY A 121 7.77 27.41 -33.54
N ALA A 122 6.78 27.22 -34.40
CA ALA A 122 5.42 27.69 -34.17
C ALA A 122 4.75 27.03 -32.94
N LEU A 123 4.37 27.83 -31.95
CA LEU A 123 3.59 27.37 -30.80
C LEU A 123 2.13 27.10 -31.19
N ALA A 124 1.57 26.00 -30.67
CA ALA A 124 0.13 25.81 -30.68
C ALA A 124 -0.51 26.68 -29.58
N ALA A 125 -1.74 27.15 -29.79
CA ALA A 125 -2.45 27.87 -28.73
C ALA A 125 -3.07 26.91 -27.71
N LEU A 126 -3.17 27.36 -26.46
CA LEU A 126 -4.03 26.73 -25.45
C LEU A 126 -5.46 26.62 -25.98
N ALA A 127 -6.08 25.45 -25.85
CA ALA A 127 -7.43 25.25 -26.37
C ALA A 127 -8.50 25.75 -25.39
N SER A 128 -8.30 25.53 -24.09
CA SER A 128 -9.19 26.02 -23.02
C SER A 128 -8.53 25.85 -21.64
N VAL A 129 -8.90 26.71 -20.69
CA VAL A 129 -8.74 26.43 -19.26
C VAL A 129 -9.96 25.63 -18.80
N VAL A 130 -9.75 24.48 -18.15
CA VAL A 130 -10.84 23.58 -17.70
C VAL A 130 -11.52 24.12 -16.45
N SER A 131 -10.72 24.73 -15.57
CA SER A 131 -11.17 25.40 -14.36
C SER A 131 -10.06 26.34 -13.89
N PRO A 132 -10.39 27.55 -13.39
CA PRO A 132 -9.41 28.47 -12.81
C PRO A 132 -8.88 28.00 -11.44
N GLU A 133 -9.41 26.90 -10.87
CA GLU A 133 -8.96 26.36 -9.58
C GLU A 133 -7.52 25.79 -9.69
N PRO A 134 -6.53 26.34 -8.95
CA PRO A 134 -5.14 25.92 -9.02
C PRO A 134 -4.90 24.65 -8.19
N VAL A 135 -5.21 23.50 -8.80
CA VAL A 135 -5.10 22.18 -8.15
C VAL A 135 -3.68 21.65 -8.04
N LEU A 136 -2.75 22.07 -8.91
CA LEU A 136 -1.36 21.64 -8.87
C LEU A 136 -0.47 22.75 -8.31
N GLY A 137 -0.25 22.73 -7.00
CA GLY A 137 0.70 23.62 -6.34
C GLY A 137 2.17 23.23 -6.60
N PRO A 138 3.13 24.16 -6.42
CA PRO A 138 4.56 23.90 -6.66
C PRO A 138 5.12 22.78 -5.78
N GLU A 139 4.69 22.70 -4.52
CA GLU A 139 5.11 21.64 -3.59
C GLU A 139 4.66 20.25 -4.06
N LEU A 140 3.42 20.14 -4.52
CA LEU A 140 2.87 18.88 -5.04
C LEU A 140 3.56 18.48 -6.35
N LEU A 141 3.85 19.45 -7.22
CA LEU A 141 4.62 19.23 -8.45
C LEU A 141 6.03 18.72 -8.15
N ALA A 142 6.74 19.33 -7.22
CA ALA A 142 8.08 18.93 -6.81
C ALA A 142 8.09 17.52 -6.19
N LEU A 143 7.12 17.22 -5.30
CA LEU A 143 6.93 15.88 -4.75
C LEU A 143 6.65 14.87 -5.86
N ALA A 144 5.71 15.16 -6.76
CA ALA A 144 5.33 14.24 -7.84
C ALA A 144 6.51 13.96 -8.77
N ARG A 145 7.36 14.96 -9.05
CA ARG A 145 8.60 14.79 -9.81
C ARG A 145 9.58 13.87 -9.09
N ALA A 146 9.84 14.09 -7.80
CA ALA A 146 10.74 13.25 -7.03
C ALA A 146 10.25 11.79 -6.93
N VAL A 147 8.95 11.57 -6.79
CA VAL A 147 8.35 10.24 -6.81
C VAL A 147 8.50 9.59 -8.19
N ALA A 148 8.22 10.33 -9.27
CA ALA A 148 8.41 9.82 -10.62
C ALA A 148 9.86 9.39 -10.87
N ASP A 149 10.83 10.20 -10.45
CA ASP A 149 12.24 9.90 -10.64
C ASP A 149 12.71 8.74 -9.75
N ARG A 150 12.23 8.65 -8.49
CA ARG A 150 12.53 7.54 -7.56
C ARG A 150 12.07 6.18 -8.07
N TYR A 151 10.94 6.13 -8.79
CA TYR A 151 10.30 4.90 -9.25
C TYR A 151 10.43 4.65 -10.76
N ALA A 152 11.33 5.36 -11.45
CA ALA A 152 11.50 5.26 -12.91
C ALA A 152 10.18 5.49 -13.71
N GLY A 153 9.29 6.34 -13.16
CA GLY A 153 7.98 6.68 -13.67
C GLY A 153 7.92 8.02 -14.41
N SER A 154 6.75 8.32 -14.98
CA SER A 154 6.45 9.64 -15.55
C SER A 154 5.79 10.54 -14.52
N LEU A 155 6.02 11.86 -14.62
CA LEU A 155 5.31 12.82 -13.77
C LEU A 155 3.80 12.77 -13.99
N ALA A 156 3.36 12.54 -15.23
CA ALA A 156 1.94 12.44 -15.56
C ALA A 156 1.26 11.27 -14.82
N ASP A 157 1.90 10.10 -14.72
CA ASP A 157 1.36 8.96 -13.97
C ASP A 157 1.20 9.29 -12.49
N VAL A 158 2.22 9.91 -11.87
CA VAL A 158 2.15 10.32 -10.46
C VAL A 158 1.06 11.35 -10.23
N LEU A 159 0.88 12.32 -11.14
CA LEU A 159 -0.18 13.32 -11.01
C LEU A 159 -1.59 12.74 -11.16
N GLN A 160 -1.77 11.65 -11.92
CA GLN A 160 -3.04 10.93 -11.97
C GLN A 160 -3.38 10.27 -10.64
N LEU A 161 -2.38 9.89 -9.83
CA LEU A 161 -2.57 9.40 -8.47
C LEU A 161 -2.79 10.55 -7.49
N ALA A 162 -2.08 11.67 -7.68
CA ALA A 162 -2.04 12.78 -6.74
C ALA A 162 -3.24 13.73 -6.82
N VAL A 163 -3.75 13.99 -8.03
CA VAL A 163 -4.80 14.98 -8.27
C VAL A 163 -6.12 14.27 -8.61
N PRO A 164 -7.16 14.36 -7.77
CA PRO A 164 -8.44 13.71 -8.03
C PRO A 164 -9.11 14.26 -9.30
N PRO A 165 -9.95 13.46 -9.98
CA PRO A 165 -10.78 13.93 -11.08
C PRO A 165 -11.66 15.11 -10.65
N ARG A 166 -11.85 16.07 -11.55
CA ARG A 166 -12.65 17.27 -11.28
C ARG A 166 -14.11 16.91 -11.03
N ASN A 167 -14.71 17.49 -10.00
CA ASN A 167 -16.16 17.54 -9.83
C ASN A 167 -16.62 19.01 -9.76
N ALA A 168 -17.33 19.47 -10.80
CA ALA A 168 -17.73 20.87 -10.94
C ALA A 168 -18.71 21.32 -9.83
N ARG A 169 -19.60 20.43 -9.36
CA ARG A 169 -20.57 20.75 -8.28
C ARG A 169 -19.87 20.97 -6.95
N ALA A 170 -18.87 20.15 -6.64
CA ALA A 170 -18.04 20.33 -5.46
C ALA A 170 -17.16 21.58 -5.54
N GLU A 171 -16.62 21.89 -6.72
CA GLU A 171 -15.76 23.07 -6.94
C GLU A 171 -16.50 24.41 -6.75
N ALA A 172 -17.76 24.48 -7.22
CA ALA A 172 -18.60 25.65 -7.11
C ALA A 172 -19.04 25.96 -5.67
N LYS A 173 -18.95 24.99 -4.76
CA LYS A 173 -19.26 25.19 -3.34
C LYS A 173 -18.04 25.85 -2.67
N PRO A 174 -18.23 26.96 -1.93
CA PRO A 174 -17.15 27.55 -1.17
C PRO A 174 -16.69 26.58 -0.07
N SER A 175 -15.39 26.61 0.22
CA SER A 175 -14.84 25.87 1.37
C SER A 175 -15.13 26.65 2.66
N PRO A 176 -15.28 25.95 3.81
CA PRO A 176 -15.49 26.61 5.09
C PRO A 176 -14.31 27.52 5.46
N GLN A 177 -14.54 28.49 6.33
CA GLN A 177 -13.43 29.30 6.84
C GLN A 177 -12.51 28.42 7.72
N PRO A 178 -11.17 28.60 7.63
CA PRO A 178 -10.24 27.89 8.51
C PRO A 178 -10.55 28.19 9.98
N LEU A 179 -10.62 27.14 10.79
CA LEU A 179 -10.76 27.26 12.25
C LEU A 179 -9.41 27.69 12.87
N PRO A 180 -9.42 28.46 13.98
CA PRO A 180 -8.19 28.83 14.67
C PRO A 180 -7.46 27.59 15.22
N PRO A 181 -6.12 27.64 15.36
CA PRO A 181 -5.34 26.56 15.97
C PRO A 181 -5.94 26.10 17.32
N PRO A 182 -6.07 24.78 17.56
CA PRO A 182 -6.48 24.28 18.87
C PRO A 182 -5.37 24.50 19.92
N PRO A 183 -5.69 24.46 21.22
CA PRO A 183 -4.66 24.42 22.25
C PRO A 183 -3.84 23.12 22.15
N PRO A 184 -2.58 23.11 22.62
CA PRO A 184 -1.78 21.89 22.66
C PRO A 184 -2.44 20.83 23.55
N PRO A 185 -2.47 19.56 23.13
CA PRO A 185 -3.08 18.49 23.91
C PRO A 185 -2.20 18.14 25.11
N THR A 186 -2.82 17.63 26.18
CA THR A 186 -2.09 16.95 27.25
C THR A 186 -1.47 15.65 26.74
N PRO A 187 -0.31 15.20 27.26
CA PRO A 187 0.33 13.97 26.78
C PRO A 187 -0.55 12.70 26.87
N GLY A 188 -1.33 12.54 27.94
CA GLY A 188 -2.28 11.43 28.07
C GLY A 188 -1.59 10.07 27.92
N THR A 189 -2.07 9.22 27.01
CA THR A 189 -1.49 7.87 26.81
C THR A 189 -0.07 7.90 26.24
N TRP A 190 0.43 9.06 25.77
CA TRP A 190 1.83 9.21 25.38
C TRP A 190 2.81 9.15 26.56
N GLU A 191 2.35 9.36 27.80
CA GLU A 191 3.17 9.21 29.02
C GLU A 191 3.70 7.79 29.21
N ARG A 192 3.06 6.81 28.54
CA ARG A 192 3.49 5.41 28.53
C ARG A 192 4.78 5.16 27.73
N TYR A 193 5.27 6.16 27.01
CA TYR A 193 6.50 6.09 26.23
C TYR A 193 7.49 7.10 26.80
N GLY A 194 8.71 6.69 27.09
CA GLY A 194 9.69 7.55 27.77
C GLY A 194 9.94 8.89 27.07
N GLN A 195 9.85 8.92 25.72
CA GLN A 195 10.01 10.13 24.91
C GLN A 195 8.69 10.67 24.32
N GLY A 196 7.54 10.13 24.73
CA GLY A 196 6.23 10.53 24.20
C GLY A 196 5.87 12.00 24.48
N PRO A 197 5.95 12.48 25.73
CA PRO A 197 5.67 13.87 26.05
C PRO A 197 6.60 14.85 25.32
N ALA A 198 7.90 14.51 25.21
CA ALA A 198 8.87 15.32 24.49
C ALA A 198 8.58 15.39 22.99
N PHE A 199 8.16 14.28 22.38
CA PHE A 199 7.74 14.23 20.98
C PHE A 199 6.54 15.16 20.71
N LEU A 200 5.50 15.11 21.56
CA LEU A 200 4.34 16.00 21.43
C LEU A 200 4.70 17.48 21.66
N SER A 201 5.54 17.77 22.65
CA SER A 201 6.01 19.12 22.93
C SER A 201 6.80 19.70 21.75
N ALA A 202 7.66 18.89 21.12
CA ALA A 202 8.39 19.30 19.91
C ALA A 202 7.44 19.62 18.74
N LEU A 203 6.37 18.83 18.55
CA LEU A 203 5.35 19.13 17.52
C LEU A 203 4.57 20.41 17.84
N ALA A 204 4.15 20.59 19.10
CA ALA A 204 3.44 21.78 19.56
C ALA A 204 4.29 23.07 19.45
N GLY A 205 5.61 22.95 19.60
CA GLY A 205 6.57 24.03 19.36
C GLY A 205 6.88 24.29 17.89
N GLY A 206 6.24 23.60 16.95
CA GLY A 206 6.48 23.74 15.51
C GLY A 206 7.73 23.04 15.00
N GLY A 207 8.36 22.18 15.82
CA GLY A 207 9.50 21.36 15.45
C GLY A 207 9.15 20.26 14.43
N ALA A 208 10.18 19.51 14.02
CA ALA A 208 10.05 18.44 13.03
C ALA A 208 10.68 17.12 13.54
N PRO A 209 10.23 16.58 14.69
CA PRO A 209 10.77 15.33 15.21
C PRO A 209 10.46 14.16 14.27
N ARG A 210 11.40 13.22 14.15
CA ARG A 210 11.24 12.00 13.37
C ARG A 210 11.32 10.80 14.29
N ALA A 211 10.27 9.99 14.32
CA ALA A 211 10.15 8.87 15.23
C ALA A 211 9.62 7.61 14.54
N VAL A 212 10.17 6.47 14.94
CA VAL A 212 9.62 5.13 14.69
C VAL A 212 9.03 4.65 16.01
N TRP A 213 7.71 4.54 16.02
CA TRP A 213 6.91 4.27 17.20
C TRP A 213 6.41 2.83 17.22
N THR A 214 6.87 2.05 18.20
CA THR A 214 6.34 0.71 18.49
C THR A 214 5.25 0.84 19.54
N ALA A 215 3.99 0.81 19.10
CA ALA A 215 2.83 0.99 19.94
C ALA A 215 2.67 -0.16 20.94
N LEU A 216 2.28 0.19 22.16
CA LEU A 216 1.85 -0.80 23.15
C LEU A 216 0.57 -1.51 22.68
N PRO A 217 0.36 -2.77 23.09
CA PRO A 217 -0.91 -3.48 22.93
C PRO A 217 -2.11 -2.65 23.41
N GLY A 218 -3.27 -2.92 22.81
CA GLY A 218 -4.53 -2.29 23.14
C GLY A 218 -5.04 -1.28 22.12
N PRO A 219 -6.18 -0.63 22.41
CA PRO A 219 -6.95 0.10 21.41
C PRO A 219 -6.54 1.57 21.22
N HIS A 220 -5.54 2.06 21.97
CA HIS A 220 -5.24 3.50 22.15
C HIS A 220 -4.54 4.20 20.99
N TRP A 221 -3.99 3.44 20.04
CA TRP A 221 -3.16 4.01 18.97
C TRP A 221 -3.86 5.10 18.12
N PRO A 222 -5.20 5.05 17.86
CA PRO A 222 -5.88 6.13 17.13
C PRO A 222 -5.88 7.45 17.92
N GLN A 223 -6.06 7.37 19.26
CA GLN A 223 -6.02 8.55 20.14
C GLN A 223 -4.60 9.14 20.24
N GLU A 224 -3.58 8.29 20.19
CA GLU A 224 -2.17 8.71 20.20
C GLU A 224 -1.82 9.45 18.90
N ILE A 225 -2.27 8.94 17.74
CA ILE A 225 -2.17 9.67 16.46
C ILE A 225 -2.96 10.98 16.51
N ALA A 226 -4.20 10.97 17.03
CA ALA A 226 -5.01 12.18 17.14
C ALA A 226 -4.33 13.26 18.00
N SER A 227 -3.65 12.86 19.07
CA SER A 227 -2.88 13.76 19.93
C SER A 227 -1.65 14.34 19.21
N ALA A 228 -0.94 13.54 18.41
CA ALA A 228 0.17 14.04 17.60
C ALA A 228 -0.30 15.04 16.52
N VAL A 229 -1.45 14.79 15.90
CA VAL A 229 -2.10 15.72 14.96
C VAL A 229 -2.51 17.01 15.69
N ALA A 230 -3.16 16.91 16.85
CA ALA A 230 -3.59 18.06 17.64
C ALA A 230 -2.39 18.92 18.07
N ALA A 231 -1.30 18.30 18.53
CA ALA A 231 -0.06 19.01 18.86
C ALA A 231 0.51 19.75 17.65
N THR A 232 0.53 19.11 16.48
CA THR A 232 1.00 19.76 15.25
C THR A 232 0.12 20.95 14.88
N LEU A 233 -1.20 20.80 14.92
CA LEU A 233 -2.15 21.88 14.63
C LEU A 233 -2.03 23.05 15.61
N ALA A 234 -1.71 22.79 16.88
CA ALA A 234 -1.50 23.85 17.88
C ALA A 234 -0.34 24.80 17.53
N SER A 235 0.65 24.31 16.78
CA SER A 235 1.74 25.15 16.23
C SER A 235 1.34 25.99 15.00
N GLY A 236 0.10 25.83 14.50
CA GLY A 236 -0.39 26.42 13.26
C GLY A 236 -0.04 25.62 11.99
N ARG A 237 0.79 24.57 12.11
CA ARG A 237 1.19 23.69 11.01
C ARG A 237 0.16 22.59 10.74
N GLY A 238 0.09 22.11 9.49
CA GLY A 238 -0.82 21.03 9.08
C GLY A 238 -0.29 19.62 9.38
N ALA A 239 -1.16 18.62 9.33
CA ALA A 239 -0.79 17.22 9.56
C ALA A 239 -1.44 16.28 8.53
N LEU A 240 -0.71 15.25 8.11
CA LEU A 240 -1.19 14.20 7.22
C LEU A 240 -0.97 12.83 7.86
N VAL A 241 -2.04 12.05 8.00
CA VAL A 241 -2.01 10.67 8.47
C VAL A 241 -2.46 9.75 7.34
N VAL A 242 -1.63 8.76 7.02
CA VAL A 242 -1.97 7.70 6.06
C VAL A 242 -2.04 6.36 6.79
N VAL A 243 -3.16 5.65 6.61
CA VAL A 243 -3.42 4.35 7.25
C VAL A 243 -3.79 3.29 6.20
N PRO A 244 -3.73 1.99 6.52
CA PRO A 244 -3.91 0.92 5.54
C PRO A 244 -5.26 0.94 4.81
N ASP A 245 -6.35 1.06 5.57
CA ASP A 245 -7.71 0.91 5.03
C ASP A 245 -8.74 1.87 5.64
N GLY A 246 -9.94 1.87 5.05
CA GLY A 246 -11.04 2.76 5.47
C GLY A 246 -11.53 2.52 6.90
N ARG A 247 -11.46 1.28 7.42
CA ARG A 247 -11.84 0.99 8.81
C ARG A 247 -10.84 1.64 9.77
N THR A 248 -9.55 1.46 9.47
CA THR A 248 -8.46 2.07 10.22
C THR A 248 -8.54 3.60 10.17
N ALA A 249 -8.88 4.16 9.01
CA ALA A 249 -9.09 5.59 8.84
C ALA A 249 -10.28 6.10 9.67
N GLY A 250 -11.38 5.33 9.71
CA GLY A 250 -12.56 5.64 10.55
C GLY A 250 -12.24 5.67 12.04
N ARG A 251 -11.33 4.82 12.53
CA ARG A 251 -10.89 4.85 13.94
C ARG A 251 -10.13 6.13 14.30
N VAL A 252 -9.24 6.58 13.41
CA VAL A 252 -8.49 7.84 13.60
C VAL A 252 -9.43 9.05 13.42
N ASP A 253 -10.36 8.99 12.46
CA ASP A 253 -11.40 10.00 12.25
C ASP A 253 -12.29 10.19 13.49
N ALA A 254 -12.73 9.10 14.11
CA ALA A 254 -13.48 9.13 15.36
C ALA A 254 -12.64 9.71 16.52
N ALA A 255 -11.36 9.33 16.63
CA ALA A 255 -10.46 9.84 17.66
C ALA A 255 -10.18 11.34 17.50
N LEU A 256 -9.98 11.82 16.27
CA LEU A 256 -9.82 13.24 15.96
C LEU A 256 -11.10 14.02 16.24
N THR A 257 -12.25 13.51 15.82
CA THR A 257 -13.55 14.14 16.09
C THR A 257 -13.80 14.29 17.58
N ALA A 258 -13.49 13.26 18.37
CA ALA A 258 -13.63 13.29 19.82
C ALA A 258 -12.68 14.30 20.49
N LEU A 259 -11.45 14.46 19.99
CA LEU A 259 -10.44 15.34 20.59
C LEU A 259 -10.55 16.80 20.12
N LEU A 260 -10.83 17.02 18.84
CA LEU A 260 -10.75 18.33 18.18
C LEU A 260 -12.14 18.92 17.88
N GLY A 261 -13.17 18.08 17.78
CA GLY A 261 -14.50 18.46 17.27
C GLY A 261 -14.59 18.37 15.74
N GLU A 262 -15.79 18.63 15.22
CA GLU A 262 -16.07 18.55 13.78
C GLU A 262 -15.37 19.66 12.97
N GLY A 263 -15.09 19.38 11.69
CA GLY A 263 -14.59 20.37 10.73
C GLY A 263 -13.11 20.72 10.83
N ARG A 264 -12.34 20.11 11.76
CA ARG A 264 -10.89 20.37 11.92
C ARG A 264 -9.98 19.44 11.13
N HIS A 265 -10.51 18.31 10.64
CA HIS A 265 -9.80 17.37 9.78
C HIS A 265 -10.68 16.88 8.63
N ALA A 266 -10.03 16.40 7.58
CA ALA A 266 -10.69 15.83 6.41
C ALA A 266 -10.39 14.33 6.32
N LEU A 267 -11.43 13.54 6.04
CA LEU A 267 -11.32 12.11 5.79
C LEU A 267 -11.26 11.82 4.28
N LEU A 268 -10.09 11.41 3.78
CA LEU A 268 -9.86 11.10 2.37
C LEU A 268 -9.79 9.57 2.16
N THR A 269 -10.96 8.96 1.95
CA THR A 269 -11.09 7.52 1.69
C THR A 269 -11.84 7.25 0.39
N ALA A 270 -11.67 6.02 -0.13
CA ALA A 270 -12.39 5.58 -1.32
C ALA A 270 -13.92 5.59 -1.13
N GLY A 271 -14.40 5.25 0.08
CA GLY A 271 -15.83 5.10 0.38
C GLY A 271 -16.66 6.39 0.36
N SER A 272 -16.04 7.58 0.35
CA SER A 272 -16.77 8.86 0.46
C SER A 272 -17.48 9.32 -0.82
N GLY A 273 -17.39 8.60 -1.94
CA GLY A 273 -17.95 9.02 -3.25
C GLY A 273 -17.18 10.19 -3.91
N PRO A 274 -17.25 10.36 -5.25
CA PRO A 274 -16.40 11.31 -5.96
C PRO A 274 -16.63 12.80 -5.60
N GLU A 275 -17.88 13.23 -5.40
CA GLU A 275 -18.20 14.64 -5.10
C GLU A 275 -17.66 15.05 -3.72
N LYS A 276 -17.99 14.30 -2.67
CA LYS A 276 -17.51 14.59 -1.30
C LYS A 276 -15.99 14.51 -1.25
N ARG A 277 -15.37 13.48 -1.84
CA ARG A 277 -13.89 13.37 -1.86
C ARG A 277 -13.23 14.58 -2.51
N TYR A 278 -13.74 15.05 -3.65
CA TYR A 278 -13.18 16.25 -4.31
C TYR A 278 -13.40 17.51 -3.47
N ARG A 279 -14.57 17.65 -2.82
CA ARG A 279 -14.86 18.77 -1.93
C ARG A 279 -13.92 18.81 -0.70
N GLU A 280 -13.72 17.68 -0.02
CA GLU A 280 -12.79 17.60 1.11
C GLU A 280 -11.35 17.87 0.67
N TRP A 281 -10.94 17.33 -0.48
CA TRP A 281 -9.62 17.60 -1.06
C TRP A 281 -9.43 19.09 -1.39
N LEU A 282 -10.46 19.77 -1.91
CA LEU A 282 -10.43 21.22 -2.15
C LEU A 282 -10.37 22.01 -0.84
N ALA A 283 -11.10 21.60 0.20
CA ALA A 283 -11.01 22.24 1.51
C ALA A 283 -9.59 22.17 2.09
N VAL A 284 -8.88 21.05 1.87
CA VAL A 284 -7.46 20.92 2.22
C VAL A 284 -6.60 21.83 1.34
N ARG A 285 -6.77 21.77 0.02
CA ARG A 285 -5.98 22.55 -0.95
C ARG A 285 -6.09 24.06 -0.75
N ARG A 286 -7.28 24.53 -0.39
CA ARG A 286 -7.60 25.94 -0.10
C ARG A 286 -7.22 26.36 1.32
N GLY A 287 -6.71 25.44 2.15
CA GLY A 287 -6.25 25.72 3.51
C GLY A 287 -7.36 25.85 4.57
N SER A 288 -8.61 25.57 4.20
CA SER A 288 -9.75 25.51 5.13
C SER A 288 -9.59 24.42 6.18
N VAL A 289 -8.97 23.30 5.78
CA VAL A 289 -8.69 22.17 6.66
C VAL A 289 -7.21 21.82 6.55
N ARG A 290 -6.51 21.73 7.69
CA ARG A 290 -5.06 21.47 7.74
C ARG A 290 -4.69 20.10 8.29
N ALA A 291 -5.65 19.31 8.76
CA ALA A 291 -5.43 17.92 9.15
C ALA A 291 -6.12 16.98 8.18
N VAL A 292 -5.41 15.94 7.75
CA VAL A 292 -5.94 14.92 6.83
C VAL A 292 -5.69 13.55 7.42
N VAL A 293 -6.72 12.72 7.40
CA VAL A 293 -6.60 11.27 7.56
C VAL A 293 -7.08 10.63 6.27
N GLY A 294 -6.34 9.67 5.75
CA GLY A 294 -6.81 8.91 4.60
C GLY A 294 -6.08 7.60 4.40
N THR A 295 -6.49 6.90 3.35
CA THR A 295 -5.78 5.70 2.90
C THR A 295 -4.67 6.07 1.92
N ARG A 296 -4.03 5.07 1.29
CA ARG A 296 -2.92 5.21 0.33
C ARG A 296 -2.91 6.49 -0.51
N ALA A 297 -4.01 6.83 -1.20
CA ALA A 297 -4.07 8.00 -2.09
C ALA A 297 -3.88 9.36 -1.37
N ALA A 298 -4.12 9.43 -0.06
CA ALA A 298 -3.94 10.63 0.73
C ALA A 298 -2.46 11.02 0.92
N MET A 299 -1.50 10.15 0.58
CA MET A 299 -0.07 10.49 0.62
C MET A 299 0.30 11.74 -0.22
N PHE A 300 -0.54 12.11 -1.18
CA PHE A 300 -0.40 13.30 -2.02
C PHE A 300 -1.30 14.49 -1.60
N ALA A 301 -2.02 14.41 -0.47
CA ALA A 301 -2.91 15.47 -0.04
C ALA A 301 -2.15 16.81 0.11
N PRO A 302 -2.64 17.93 -0.47
CA PRO A 302 -1.96 19.21 -0.51
C PRO A 302 -2.19 20.00 0.78
N VAL A 303 -1.77 19.44 1.91
CA VAL A 303 -1.90 20.05 3.23
C VAL A 303 -1.00 21.28 3.34
N ALA A 304 -1.58 22.44 3.61
CA ALA A 304 -0.85 23.69 3.82
C ALA A 304 0.01 23.65 5.10
N ASP A 305 1.17 24.30 5.06
CA ASP A 305 2.11 24.44 6.18
C ASP A 305 2.43 23.10 6.87
N LEU A 306 2.67 22.05 6.08
CA LEU A 306 2.82 20.68 6.59
C LEU A 306 3.87 20.58 7.71
N GLY A 307 3.43 20.12 8.89
CA GLY A 307 4.21 19.97 10.11
C GLY A 307 4.43 18.53 10.57
N LEU A 308 3.55 17.61 10.18
CA LEU A 308 3.67 16.19 10.48
C LEU A 308 3.15 15.35 9.32
N VAL A 309 3.93 14.34 8.95
CA VAL A 309 3.43 13.17 8.21
C VAL A 309 3.48 11.95 9.12
N ALA A 310 2.40 11.18 9.14
CA ALA A 310 2.31 9.96 9.92
C ALA A 310 1.83 8.80 9.05
N ILE A 311 2.42 7.63 9.25
CA ILE A 311 1.97 6.36 8.67
C ILE A 311 1.70 5.36 9.78
N TRP A 312 0.55 4.70 9.71
CA TRP A 312 0.27 3.56 10.55
C TRP A 312 0.49 2.26 9.77
N ASP A 313 1.28 1.38 10.37
CA ASP A 313 1.50 0.01 9.94
C ASP A 313 2.05 -0.07 8.50
N ASP A 314 3.27 0.45 8.32
CA ASP A 314 3.92 0.61 7.01
C ASP A 314 4.23 -0.72 6.29
N GLY A 315 4.17 -1.85 7.00
CA GLY A 315 4.29 -3.18 6.41
C GLY A 315 3.00 -3.68 5.75
N ASP A 316 1.87 -2.97 5.85
CA ASP A 316 0.66 -3.39 5.17
C ASP A 316 0.76 -3.22 3.64
N SER A 317 0.48 -4.29 2.91
CA SER A 317 0.51 -4.29 1.44
C SER A 317 -0.39 -3.23 0.79
N SER A 318 -1.43 -2.75 1.46
CA SER A 318 -2.29 -1.67 0.97
C SER A 318 -1.59 -0.33 0.83
N HIS A 319 -0.42 -0.14 1.44
CA HIS A 319 0.44 1.04 1.26
C HIS A 319 1.24 1.02 -0.04
N SER A 320 1.35 -0.11 -0.74
CA SER A 320 1.88 -0.14 -2.10
C SER A 320 0.76 0.23 -3.08
N ASP A 321 1.01 1.17 -3.98
CA ASP A 321 0.07 1.42 -5.09
C ASP A 321 0.24 0.36 -6.18
N ASP A 322 -0.90 -0.09 -6.73
CA ASP A 322 -0.94 -1.05 -7.83
C ASP A 322 -0.86 -0.36 -9.20
N ASN A 323 -0.87 0.98 -9.22
CA ASN A 323 -0.78 1.78 -10.42
C ASN A 323 0.63 2.32 -10.58
N ALA A 324 1.11 2.35 -11.83
CA ALA A 324 2.42 2.92 -12.15
C ALA A 324 2.54 4.36 -11.59
N PRO A 325 3.70 4.72 -11.01
CA PRO A 325 4.94 3.95 -10.94
C PRO A 325 5.07 3.05 -9.70
N PHE A 326 3.93 2.63 -9.12
CA PHE A 326 3.82 1.75 -7.95
C PHE A 326 4.44 2.30 -6.66
N PRO A 327 4.23 3.60 -6.34
CA PRO A 327 4.82 4.20 -5.15
C PRO A 327 4.33 3.53 -3.87
N HIS A 328 5.21 3.48 -2.87
CA HIS A 328 4.88 3.04 -1.52
C HIS A 328 4.67 4.26 -0.61
N VAL A 329 3.63 4.27 0.23
CA VAL A 329 3.28 5.41 1.10
C VAL A 329 4.47 5.85 1.95
N ARG A 330 5.16 4.93 2.63
CA ARG A 330 6.32 5.24 3.48
C ARG A 330 7.35 6.10 2.74
N GLU A 331 7.76 5.68 1.55
CA GLU A 331 8.76 6.35 0.72
C GLU A 331 8.30 7.74 0.28
N VAL A 332 7.01 7.89 -0.07
CA VAL A 332 6.43 9.18 -0.41
C VAL A 332 6.43 10.11 0.80
N LEU A 333 6.08 9.62 1.99
CA LEU A 333 6.08 10.42 3.21
C LEU A 333 7.50 10.79 3.68
N GLU A 334 8.49 9.92 3.50
CA GLU A 334 9.90 10.25 3.74
C GLU A 334 10.38 11.39 2.83
N LEU A 335 10.07 11.31 1.53
CA LEU A 335 10.33 12.41 0.57
C LEU A 335 9.63 13.71 1.00
N ARG A 336 8.37 13.62 1.47
CA ARG A 336 7.64 14.79 1.97
C ARG A 336 8.28 15.38 3.23
N ALA A 337 8.71 14.54 4.17
CA ALA A 337 9.38 14.96 5.39
C ALA A 337 10.70 15.68 5.09
N ALA A 338 11.44 15.22 4.08
CA ALA A 338 12.64 15.89 3.60
C ALA A 338 12.33 17.23 2.90
N HIS A 339 11.42 17.25 1.92
CA HIS A 339 11.10 18.45 1.14
C HIS A 339 10.43 19.55 1.98
N SER A 340 9.48 19.18 2.82
CA SER A 340 8.65 20.13 3.59
C SER A 340 9.25 20.44 4.96
N ARG A 341 10.38 19.81 5.31
CA ARG A 341 11.03 19.90 6.63
C ARG A 341 10.01 19.71 7.77
N CYS A 342 9.22 18.65 7.67
CA CYS A 342 8.17 18.32 8.63
C CYS A 342 8.56 17.10 9.47
N GLY A 343 7.87 16.93 10.60
CA GLY A 343 8.02 15.77 11.45
C GLY A 343 7.53 14.50 10.74
N PHE A 344 8.05 13.36 11.18
CA PHE A 344 7.71 12.04 10.65
C PHE A 344 7.38 11.09 11.79
N LEU A 345 6.26 10.38 11.68
CA LEU A 345 5.86 9.35 12.63
C LEU A 345 5.49 8.06 11.89
N LEU A 346 6.29 7.02 12.03
CA LEU A 346 5.92 5.67 11.59
C LEU A 346 5.49 4.88 12.82
N GLY A 347 4.19 4.59 12.94
CA GLY A 347 3.62 3.85 14.06
C GLY A 347 3.20 2.44 13.66
N GLY A 348 3.35 1.47 14.55
CA GLY A 348 2.80 0.12 14.37
C GLY A 348 2.92 -0.71 15.63
N THR A 349 2.17 -1.82 15.70
CA THR A 349 2.34 -2.82 16.78
C THR A 349 3.57 -3.70 16.58
N SER A 350 4.12 -3.71 15.36
CA SER A 350 5.37 -4.39 14.97
C SER A 350 6.40 -3.36 14.48
N CYS A 351 7.53 -3.84 13.99
CA CYS A 351 8.58 -3.03 13.37
C CYS A 351 8.98 -3.69 12.05
N THR A 352 8.92 -2.96 10.94
CA THR A 352 9.43 -3.40 9.64
C THR A 352 10.94 -3.27 9.58
N VAL A 353 11.57 -3.97 8.63
CA VAL A 353 13.02 -3.85 8.41
C VAL A 353 13.39 -2.44 7.96
N GLU A 354 12.51 -1.78 7.19
CA GLU A 354 12.65 -0.37 6.83
C GLU A 354 12.59 0.57 8.03
N ALA A 355 11.61 0.38 8.91
CA ALA A 355 11.52 1.17 10.14
C ALA A 355 12.78 0.99 11.02
N ALA A 356 13.30 -0.23 11.11
CA ALA A 356 14.56 -0.50 11.81
C ALA A 356 15.74 0.24 11.15
N GLN A 357 15.82 0.27 9.82
CA GLN A 357 16.86 1.01 9.08
C GLN A 357 16.79 2.52 9.32
N LEU A 358 15.59 3.11 9.39
CA LEU A 358 15.41 4.54 9.70
C LEU A 358 15.97 4.88 11.09
N VAL A 359 15.81 3.98 12.06
CA VAL A 359 16.37 4.13 13.41
C VAL A 359 17.89 3.91 13.42
N GLU A 360 18.37 2.85 12.76
CA GLU A 360 19.78 2.48 12.75
C GLU A 360 20.66 3.50 12.04
N SER A 361 20.13 4.13 10.99
CA SER A 361 20.80 5.25 10.29
C SER A 361 20.76 6.58 11.05
N GLY A 362 20.00 6.67 12.15
CA GLY A 362 19.79 7.91 12.89
C GLY A 362 18.86 8.92 12.19
N TRP A 363 18.20 8.53 11.09
CA TRP A 363 17.24 9.39 10.40
C TRP A 363 15.97 9.63 11.22
N ALA A 364 15.56 8.65 12.03
CA ALA A 364 14.50 8.74 13.03
C ALA A 364 14.96 8.17 14.39
N LEU A 365 14.32 8.58 15.47
CA LEU A 365 14.57 8.03 16.81
C LEU A 365 13.55 6.95 17.19
N PRO A 366 13.92 5.96 18.00
CA PRO A 366 12.97 4.97 18.48
C PRO A 366 12.05 5.59 19.55
N LEU A 367 10.76 5.42 19.39
CA LEU A 367 9.73 5.82 20.34
C LEU A 367 9.05 4.55 20.87
N ARG A 368 9.42 4.13 22.07
CA ARG A 368 8.99 2.86 22.67
C ARG A 368 8.73 3.02 24.15
N ALA A 369 7.89 2.15 24.68
CA ALA A 369 7.63 2.06 26.11
C ALA A 369 8.80 1.36 26.80
N GLU A 370 8.91 1.61 28.10
CA GLU A 370 9.84 0.88 28.95
C GLU A 370 9.46 -0.60 29.06
N ARG A 371 10.45 -1.45 29.32
CA ARG A 371 10.28 -2.91 29.25
C ARG A 371 9.22 -3.44 30.23
N GLU A 372 9.13 -2.83 31.41
CA GLU A 372 8.15 -3.19 32.44
C GLU A 372 6.73 -2.87 31.99
N GLN A 373 6.51 -1.65 31.49
CA GLN A 373 5.21 -1.21 30.98
C GLN A 373 4.75 -2.06 29.79
N LEU A 374 5.69 -2.46 28.93
CA LEU A 374 5.41 -3.37 27.83
C LEU A 374 4.98 -4.77 28.32
N ARG A 375 5.64 -5.32 29.34
CA ARG A 375 5.27 -6.64 29.91
C ARG A 375 3.88 -6.62 30.53
N THR A 376 3.50 -5.51 31.18
CA THR A 376 2.17 -5.33 31.75
C THR A 376 1.08 -5.26 30.67
N ALA A 377 1.35 -4.54 29.58
CA ALA A 377 0.40 -4.37 28.49
C ALA A 377 0.28 -5.61 27.57
N ALA A 378 1.35 -6.39 27.42
CA ALA A 378 1.35 -7.56 26.55
C ALA A 378 0.61 -8.77 27.16
N PRO A 379 -0.06 -9.58 26.33
CA PRO A 379 -0.60 -10.86 26.78
C PRO A 379 0.52 -11.88 27.02
N LEU A 380 0.22 -12.93 27.79
CA LEU A 380 1.11 -14.08 27.93
C LEU A 380 1.09 -14.91 26.63
N VAL A 381 2.23 -15.00 25.94
CA VAL A 381 2.37 -15.80 24.71
C VAL A 381 2.95 -17.18 25.05
N ARG A 382 2.27 -18.23 24.60
CA ARG A 382 2.70 -19.63 24.72
C ARG A 382 2.80 -20.27 23.34
N THR A 383 3.77 -21.16 23.15
CA THR A 383 4.04 -21.81 21.86
C THR A 383 3.74 -23.30 21.94
N VAL A 384 3.26 -23.87 20.85
CA VAL A 384 3.08 -25.31 20.68
C VAL A 384 3.59 -25.72 19.30
N GLY A 385 4.37 -26.80 19.23
CA GLY A 385 4.82 -27.35 17.95
C GLY A 385 3.70 -28.02 17.15
N ASP A 386 3.85 -28.07 15.83
CA ASP A 386 2.83 -28.59 14.91
C ASP A 386 2.51 -30.09 15.10
N GLY A 387 3.41 -30.85 15.75
CA GLY A 387 3.26 -32.28 16.02
C GLY A 387 2.50 -32.64 17.30
N GLU A 388 2.20 -31.67 18.16
CA GLU A 388 1.58 -31.93 19.46
C GLU A 388 0.05 -32.04 19.35
N LEU A 389 -0.46 -33.24 19.07
CA LEU A 389 -1.90 -33.49 19.09
C LEU A 389 -2.46 -33.66 20.51
N ALA A 390 -3.67 -33.13 20.71
CA ALA A 390 -4.39 -33.32 21.97
C ALA A 390 -4.69 -34.80 22.25
N ARG A 391 -4.76 -35.17 23.54
CA ARG A 391 -5.20 -36.50 23.99
C ARG A 391 -6.73 -36.65 23.94
N ASP A 392 -7.45 -35.54 24.04
CA ASP A 392 -8.92 -35.46 24.02
C ASP A 392 -9.51 -35.64 22.60
N GLY A 393 -10.66 -36.34 22.51
CA GLY A 393 -11.32 -36.66 21.24
C GLY A 393 -11.92 -35.46 20.51
N ALA A 394 -12.51 -34.50 21.23
CA ALA A 394 -13.10 -33.30 20.65
C ALA A 394 -12.02 -32.33 20.17
N ALA A 395 -10.92 -32.21 20.92
CA ALA A 395 -9.76 -31.42 20.51
C ALA A 395 -9.07 -31.99 19.26
N ARG A 396 -8.97 -33.33 19.14
CA ARG A 396 -8.49 -34.00 17.90
C ARG A 396 -9.41 -33.71 16.70
N ALA A 397 -10.72 -33.73 16.91
CA ALA A 397 -11.69 -33.41 15.85
C ALA A 397 -11.57 -31.96 15.36
N ALA A 398 -11.29 -31.02 16.28
CA ALA A 398 -11.03 -29.61 15.98
C ALA A 398 -9.60 -29.30 15.51
N ARG A 399 -8.72 -30.31 15.43
CA ARG A 399 -7.29 -30.18 15.11
C ARG A 399 -6.53 -29.20 16.03
N LEU A 400 -6.90 -29.15 17.31
CA LEU A 400 -6.26 -28.28 18.29
C LEU A 400 -5.30 -29.09 19.19
N PRO A 401 -4.07 -28.58 19.43
CA PRO A 401 -3.21 -29.08 20.50
C PRO A 401 -3.87 -28.94 21.88
N SER A 402 -3.44 -29.75 22.86
CA SER A 402 -4.04 -29.75 24.21
C SER A 402 -4.03 -28.35 24.85
N LEU A 403 -2.93 -27.61 24.70
CA LEU A 403 -2.79 -26.27 25.25
C LEU A 403 -3.73 -25.26 24.58
N ALA A 404 -3.88 -25.33 23.25
CA ALA A 404 -4.80 -24.48 22.50
C ALA A 404 -6.26 -24.73 22.94
N TRP A 405 -6.63 -26.01 23.11
CA TRP A 405 -7.95 -26.39 23.60
C TRP A 405 -8.25 -25.85 25.01
N GLN A 406 -7.32 -26.03 25.94
CA GLN A 406 -7.47 -25.53 27.32
C GLN A 406 -7.59 -24.00 27.34
N THR A 407 -6.76 -23.31 26.57
CA THR A 407 -6.76 -21.84 26.48
C THR A 407 -8.10 -21.31 25.98
N VAL A 408 -8.69 -21.94 24.95
CA VAL A 408 -10.03 -21.56 24.45
C VAL A 408 -11.08 -21.75 25.54
N ARG A 409 -11.11 -22.93 26.18
CA ARG A 409 -12.10 -23.24 27.22
C ARG A 409 -12.02 -22.26 28.38
N ASP A 410 -10.82 -21.93 28.83
CA ASP A 410 -10.62 -21.02 29.96
C ASP A 410 -10.92 -19.57 29.56
N GLY A 411 -10.52 -19.13 28.37
CA GLY A 411 -10.83 -17.81 27.83
C GLY A 411 -12.33 -17.56 27.69
N LEU A 412 -13.08 -18.54 27.18
CA LEU A 412 -14.54 -18.48 27.02
C LEU A 412 -15.31 -18.34 28.35
N ARG A 413 -14.67 -18.53 29.50
CA ARG A 413 -15.29 -18.23 30.81
C ARG A 413 -15.33 -16.73 31.12
N THR A 414 -14.51 -15.92 30.44
CA THR A 414 -14.22 -14.53 30.82
C THR A 414 -14.36 -13.53 29.67
N GLY A 415 -14.58 -13.99 28.43
CA GLY A 415 -14.78 -13.10 27.29
C GLY A 415 -14.65 -13.81 25.94
N PRO A 416 -14.60 -13.04 24.84
CA PRO A 416 -14.44 -13.59 23.50
C PRO A 416 -13.03 -14.15 23.28
N VAL A 417 -12.93 -15.17 22.43
CA VAL A 417 -11.67 -15.80 22.03
C VAL A 417 -11.46 -15.67 20.53
N LEU A 418 -10.33 -15.08 20.14
CA LEU A 418 -9.93 -14.92 18.74
C LEU A 418 -9.29 -16.22 18.23
N VAL A 419 -9.62 -16.65 17.02
CA VAL A 419 -8.94 -17.73 16.31
C VAL A 419 -8.52 -17.21 14.94
N GLN A 420 -7.24 -16.87 14.79
CA GLN A 420 -6.67 -16.43 13.53
C GLN A 420 -6.25 -17.65 12.70
N VAL A 421 -6.72 -17.70 11.44
CA VAL A 421 -6.43 -18.77 10.48
C VAL A 421 -5.98 -18.18 9.15
N PRO A 422 -4.86 -18.63 8.55
CA PRO A 422 -4.34 -18.09 7.30
C PRO A 422 -5.36 -18.09 6.17
N ARG A 423 -5.27 -17.10 5.27
CA ARG A 423 -6.16 -17.03 4.09
C ARG A 423 -5.87 -18.20 3.14
N ARG A 424 -6.88 -18.58 2.36
CA ARG A 424 -6.67 -19.41 1.16
C ARG A 424 -5.62 -18.74 0.28
N GLY A 425 -4.54 -19.47 -0.05
CA GLY A 425 -3.47 -19.01 -0.93
C GLY A 425 -2.12 -18.69 -0.25
N TYR A 426 -1.97 -18.85 1.07
CA TYR A 426 -0.66 -18.76 1.74
C TYR A 426 0.27 -19.99 1.48
N ALA A 427 -0.26 -21.02 0.77
CA ALA A 427 0.38 -22.28 0.35
C ALA A 427 0.73 -23.24 1.52
N PRO A 428 0.68 -24.57 1.26
CA PRO A 428 1.50 -25.29 0.31
C PRO A 428 0.64 -25.92 -0.78
N ARG A 429 1.21 -26.02 -1.97
CA ARG A 429 0.55 -26.71 -3.08
C ARG A 429 0.46 -28.22 -2.80
N LEU A 430 1.35 -28.86 -2.02
CA LEU A 430 1.18 -30.25 -1.56
C LEU A 430 1.92 -30.55 -0.23
N ALA A 431 1.39 -31.46 0.58
CA ALA A 431 2.06 -32.04 1.76
C ALA A 431 1.84 -33.54 1.86
N CYS A 432 2.64 -34.24 2.66
CA CYS A 432 2.49 -35.68 2.89
C CYS A 432 1.08 -36.00 3.43
N GLU A 433 0.35 -36.91 2.79
CA GLU A 433 -0.99 -37.31 3.25
C GLU A 433 -0.97 -37.91 4.67
N ARG A 434 0.09 -38.68 4.96
CA ARG A 434 0.26 -39.48 6.19
C ARG A 434 0.71 -38.63 7.39
N CYS A 435 1.86 -37.98 7.28
CA CYS A 435 2.49 -37.27 8.40
C CYS A 435 2.40 -35.74 8.30
N ARG A 436 1.83 -35.22 7.20
CA ARG A 436 1.63 -33.78 6.96
C ARG A 436 2.88 -32.93 6.77
N GLU A 437 4.07 -33.54 6.74
CA GLU A 437 5.30 -32.87 6.34
C GLU A 437 5.16 -32.18 4.95
N PRO A 438 5.51 -30.89 4.81
CA PRO A 438 5.44 -30.18 3.53
C PRO A 438 6.27 -30.84 2.42
N ALA A 439 5.75 -30.85 1.20
CA ALA A 439 6.47 -31.40 0.06
C ALA A 439 7.53 -30.41 -0.45
N ARG A 440 8.81 -30.77 -0.32
CA ARG A 440 9.98 -29.97 -0.76
C ARG A 440 10.73 -30.64 -1.90
N CYS A 441 11.29 -29.84 -2.80
CA CYS A 441 12.16 -30.26 -3.89
C CYS A 441 13.47 -30.83 -3.34
N ARG A 442 13.90 -31.99 -3.83
CA ARG A 442 15.13 -32.63 -3.34
C ARG A 442 16.42 -31.91 -3.79
N HIS A 443 16.33 -31.04 -4.79
CA HIS A 443 17.46 -30.31 -5.34
C HIS A 443 17.75 -28.99 -4.62
N CYS A 444 16.72 -28.18 -4.36
CA CYS A 444 16.88 -26.83 -3.80
C CYS A 444 16.05 -26.57 -2.54
N ALA A 445 15.40 -27.60 -1.99
CA ALA A 445 14.43 -27.50 -0.88
C ALA A 445 13.23 -26.57 -1.16
N GLY A 446 13.03 -26.13 -2.40
CA GLY A 446 11.91 -25.26 -2.78
C GLY A 446 10.53 -25.94 -2.68
N PRO A 447 9.44 -25.17 -2.61
CA PRO A 447 8.08 -25.70 -2.55
C PRO A 447 7.70 -26.44 -3.84
N LEU A 448 7.03 -27.60 -3.68
CA LEU A 448 6.48 -28.37 -4.79
C LEU A 448 5.02 -28.06 -5.04
N GLU A 449 4.64 -28.13 -6.31
CA GLU A 449 3.27 -27.98 -6.81
C GLU A 449 2.93 -28.99 -7.87
N ALA A 450 1.64 -29.28 -8.05
CA ALA A 450 1.15 -30.08 -9.19
C ALA A 450 0.00 -29.33 -9.89
N PRO A 451 0.31 -28.44 -10.86
CA PRO A 451 -0.70 -27.66 -11.58
C PRO A 451 -1.69 -28.55 -12.34
N ASP A 452 -1.19 -29.62 -12.98
CA ASP A 452 -1.96 -30.54 -13.83
C ASP A 452 -2.22 -31.90 -13.17
N GLN A 453 -2.06 -31.99 -11.83
CA GLN A 453 -2.19 -33.23 -11.02
C GLN A 453 -1.31 -34.42 -11.43
N GLN A 454 -0.43 -34.30 -12.42
CA GLN A 454 0.43 -35.37 -12.91
C GLN A 454 1.90 -35.15 -12.55
N ASP A 455 2.46 -33.96 -12.80
CA ASP A 455 3.86 -33.65 -12.56
C ASP A 455 4.05 -32.69 -11.39
N LEU A 456 4.95 -33.05 -10.47
CA LEU A 456 5.39 -32.15 -9.41
C LEU A 456 6.46 -31.22 -9.97
N ASN A 457 6.29 -29.92 -9.81
CA ASN A 457 7.30 -28.94 -10.21
C ASN A 457 7.77 -28.14 -9.00
N CYS A 458 9.06 -27.82 -8.96
CA CYS A 458 9.60 -26.89 -8.00
C CYS A 458 9.31 -25.45 -8.43
N THR A 459 8.68 -24.69 -7.55
CA THR A 459 8.37 -23.27 -7.80
C THR A 459 9.59 -22.36 -7.83
N TRP A 460 10.72 -22.79 -7.27
CA TRP A 460 11.96 -21.98 -7.21
C TRP A 460 12.86 -22.19 -8.40
N CYS A 461 13.20 -23.45 -8.68
CA CYS A 461 14.17 -23.78 -9.73
C CYS A 461 13.51 -24.27 -11.02
N GLY A 462 12.17 -24.36 -11.07
CA GLY A 462 11.42 -24.85 -12.23
C GLY A 462 11.60 -26.34 -12.54
N ARG A 463 12.41 -27.07 -11.75
CA ARG A 463 12.72 -28.48 -11.99
C ARG A 463 11.51 -29.36 -11.65
N SER A 464 11.20 -30.30 -12.54
CA SER A 464 10.24 -31.37 -12.28
C SER A 464 10.79 -32.38 -11.26
N GLU A 465 9.94 -32.83 -10.33
CA GLU A 465 10.24 -33.75 -9.23
C GLU A 465 9.38 -35.02 -9.36
N THR A 466 9.87 -36.01 -10.10
CA THR A 466 9.14 -37.27 -10.34
C THR A 466 9.30 -38.29 -9.21
N SER A 467 10.24 -38.06 -8.30
CA SER A 467 10.74 -39.05 -7.34
C SER A 467 10.52 -38.62 -5.88
N TRP A 468 9.49 -37.81 -5.63
CA TRP A 468 9.22 -37.30 -4.29
C TRP A 468 8.85 -38.43 -3.32
N HIS A 469 9.44 -38.36 -2.13
CA HIS A 469 9.01 -39.11 -0.96
C HIS A 469 9.14 -38.22 0.27
N CYS A 470 8.24 -38.41 1.24
CA CYS A 470 8.31 -37.69 2.50
C CYS A 470 9.60 -38.05 3.26
N VAL A 471 10.38 -37.04 3.62
CA VAL A 471 11.62 -37.22 4.41
C VAL A 471 11.33 -37.66 5.85
N ALA A 472 10.16 -37.33 6.40
CA ALA A 472 9.79 -37.68 7.76
C ALA A 472 9.20 -39.09 7.92
N CYS A 473 8.43 -39.59 6.94
CA CYS A 473 7.73 -40.89 7.08
C CYS A 473 7.82 -41.84 5.87
N GLY A 474 8.54 -41.47 4.82
CA GLY A 474 8.74 -42.27 3.61
C GLY A 474 7.53 -42.40 2.68
N SER A 475 6.36 -41.86 3.06
CA SER A 475 5.16 -41.89 2.22
C SER A 475 5.36 -41.11 0.92
N ARG A 476 4.86 -41.65 -0.19
CA ARG A 476 4.81 -40.98 -1.50
C ARG A 476 3.47 -40.30 -1.79
N ARG A 477 2.50 -40.46 -0.89
CA ARG A 477 1.18 -39.86 -1.08
C ARG A 477 1.17 -38.40 -0.65
N LEU A 478 0.69 -37.57 -1.55
CA LEU A 478 0.54 -36.14 -1.38
C LEU A 478 -0.94 -35.78 -1.25
N ARG A 479 -1.21 -34.72 -0.49
CA ARG A 479 -2.53 -34.11 -0.40
C ARG A 479 -2.42 -32.61 -0.58
N ALA A 480 -3.44 -32.02 -1.18
CA ALA A 480 -3.66 -30.59 -1.07
C ALA A 480 -4.01 -30.25 0.40
N GLN A 481 -3.30 -29.27 0.96
CA GLN A 481 -3.69 -28.66 2.23
C GLN A 481 -4.55 -27.42 1.93
N ILE A 482 -5.87 -27.59 1.98
CA ILE A 482 -6.80 -26.46 2.05
C ILE A 482 -7.15 -26.25 3.51
N VAL A 483 -6.52 -25.25 4.13
CA VAL A 483 -7.00 -24.65 5.38
C VAL A 483 -7.80 -23.41 4.99
N GLY A 484 -9.01 -23.27 5.55
CA GLY A 484 -9.84 -22.10 5.30
C GLY A 484 -10.75 -21.81 6.47
N ALA A 485 -10.94 -20.52 6.76
CA ALA A 485 -11.68 -20.03 7.93
C ALA A 485 -13.07 -20.65 8.12
N ARG A 486 -13.85 -20.84 7.04
CA ARG A 486 -15.18 -21.46 7.11
C ARG A 486 -15.14 -22.89 7.65
N ARG A 487 -14.20 -23.70 7.18
CA ARG A 487 -14.07 -25.10 7.64
C ARG A 487 -13.60 -25.17 9.10
N THR A 488 -12.66 -24.30 9.47
CA THR A 488 -12.23 -24.21 10.88
C THR A 488 -13.39 -23.76 11.78
N ALA A 489 -14.20 -22.79 11.34
CA ALA A 489 -15.39 -22.35 12.07
C ALA A 489 -16.42 -23.47 12.24
N GLU A 490 -16.69 -24.27 11.21
CA GLU A 490 -17.59 -25.44 11.29
C GLU A 490 -17.08 -26.49 12.28
N GLU A 491 -15.79 -26.79 12.26
CA GLU A 491 -15.19 -27.78 13.17
C GLU A 491 -15.15 -27.27 14.62
N LEU A 492 -14.87 -25.99 14.83
CA LEU A 492 -14.95 -25.34 16.14
C LEU A 492 -16.39 -25.29 16.66
N GLY A 493 -17.37 -24.99 15.81
CA GLY A 493 -18.79 -25.00 16.20
C GLY A 493 -19.27 -26.39 16.64
N ARG A 494 -18.77 -27.46 16.02
CA ARG A 494 -19.04 -28.84 16.48
C ARG A 494 -18.38 -29.17 17.81
N ALA A 495 -17.19 -28.62 18.06
CA ALA A 495 -16.43 -28.87 19.29
C ALA A 495 -16.94 -28.03 20.48
N PHE A 496 -17.54 -26.87 20.22
CA PHE A 496 -18.10 -25.95 21.22
C PHE A 496 -19.59 -25.62 20.92
N PRO A 497 -20.50 -26.60 21.03
CA PRO A 497 -21.89 -26.45 20.57
C PRO A 497 -22.71 -25.37 21.30
N ALA A 498 -22.31 -24.98 22.52
CA ALA A 498 -23.00 -23.96 23.32
C ALA A 498 -22.42 -22.54 23.15
N VAL A 499 -21.45 -22.34 22.24
CA VAL A 499 -20.71 -21.08 22.10
C VAL A 499 -20.99 -20.47 20.73
N PRO A 500 -21.42 -19.20 20.64
CA PRO A 500 -21.59 -18.52 19.36
C PRO A 500 -20.26 -18.47 18.58
N VAL A 501 -20.29 -18.90 17.32
CA VAL A 501 -19.15 -18.79 16.40
C VAL A 501 -19.41 -17.67 15.40
N ARG A 502 -18.54 -16.66 15.38
CA ARG A 502 -18.58 -15.54 14.44
C ARG A 502 -17.40 -15.67 13.47
N THR A 503 -17.64 -15.39 12.19
CA THR A 503 -16.58 -15.39 11.18
C THR A 503 -16.33 -13.98 10.68
N SER A 504 -15.06 -13.61 10.52
CA SER A 504 -14.65 -12.32 9.95
C SER A 504 -13.56 -12.58 8.90
N GLY A 505 -13.80 -12.21 7.66
CA GLY A 505 -12.92 -12.58 6.56
C GLY A 505 -13.33 -11.95 5.24
N ARG A 506 -13.01 -12.62 4.12
CA ARG A 506 -13.23 -12.08 2.78
C ARG A 506 -14.70 -11.70 2.52
N ASP A 507 -15.64 -12.54 2.95
CA ASP A 507 -17.06 -12.38 2.62
C ASP A 507 -17.71 -11.25 3.42
N HIS A 508 -17.36 -11.16 4.71
CA HIS A 508 -17.83 -10.12 5.60
C HIS A 508 -16.78 -9.87 6.68
N ILE A 509 -16.40 -8.61 6.88
CA ILE A 509 -15.47 -8.20 7.94
C ILE A 509 -16.29 -7.51 9.02
N LEU A 510 -16.18 -8.01 10.24
CA LEU A 510 -16.78 -7.40 11.42
C LEU A 510 -15.90 -6.23 11.89
N ASP A 511 -16.51 -5.12 12.27
CA ASP A 511 -15.79 -3.98 12.85
C ASP A 511 -15.49 -4.20 14.34
N SER A 512 -16.47 -4.69 15.10
CA SER A 512 -16.35 -4.97 16.52
C SER A 512 -17.09 -6.23 16.96
N VAL A 513 -16.75 -6.71 18.16
CA VAL A 513 -17.47 -7.79 18.87
C VAL A 513 -17.70 -7.39 20.33
N PRO A 514 -18.84 -7.79 20.93
CA PRO A 514 -19.15 -7.47 22.33
C PRO A 514 -18.24 -8.27 23.28
N ASP A 515 -18.12 -7.78 24.51
CA ASP A 515 -17.43 -8.48 25.59
C ASP A 515 -18.26 -9.64 26.16
N GLN A 516 -18.46 -10.67 25.33
CA GLN A 516 -19.23 -11.86 25.70
C GLN A 516 -18.54 -13.14 25.19
N PRO A 517 -18.73 -14.29 25.85
CA PRO A 517 -18.21 -15.58 25.39
C PRO A 517 -18.63 -15.91 23.95
N ALA A 518 -17.66 -15.87 23.05
CA ALA A 518 -17.84 -16.21 21.64
C ALA A 518 -16.50 -16.62 21.02
N LEU A 519 -16.56 -17.48 20.02
CA LEU A 519 -15.42 -17.82 19.16
C LEU A 519 -15.45 -16.91 17.94
N VAL A 520 -14.40 -16.12 17.76
CA VAL A 520 -14.25 -15.23 16.60
C VAL A 520 -13.19 -15.79 15.69
N VAL A 521 -13.60 -16.42 14.59
CA VAL A 521 -12.69 -17.00 13.59
C VAL A 521 -12.39 -15.95 12.53
N SER A 522 -11.13 -15.52 12.45
CA SER A 522 -10.72 -14.45 11.55
C SER A 522 -9.55 -14.83 10.65
N THR A 523 -9.51 -14.25 9.45
CA THR A 523 -8.29 -14.27 8.63
C THR A 523 -7.38 -13.09 8.97
N PRO A 524 -6.05 -13.23 8.85
CA PRO A 524 -5.11 -12.13 9.09
C PRO A 524 -5.54 -10.80 8.44
N GLY A 525 -5.65 -9.75 9.27
CA GLY A 525 -6.07 -8.40 8.91
C GLY A 525 -7.58 -8.14 8.91
N ALA A 526 -8.41 -9.11 9.28
CA ALA A 526 -9.86 -8.97 9.40
C ALA A 526 -10.34 -9.15 10.85
N GLU A 527 -9.44 -9.08 11.83
CA GLU A 527 -9.76 -9.20 13.25
C GLU A 527 -10.61 -8.00 13.72
N PRO A 528 -11.84 -8.22 14.21
CA PRO A 528 -12.62 -7.14 14.80
C PRO A 528 -12.01 -6.70 16.14
N VAL A 529 -12.32 -5.48 16.57
CA VAL A 529 -11.96 -5.04 17.92
C VAL A 529 -12.99 -5.59 18.91
N ALA A 530 -12.53 -6.27 19.96
CA ALA A 530 -13.41 -6.68 21.06
C ALA A 530 -13.59 -5.54 22.07
N GLU A 531 -14.82 -5.26 22.47
CA GLU A 531 -15.10 -4.47 23.67
C GLU A 531 -14.36 -5.12 24.86
N GLY A 532 -13.57 -4.34 25.61
CA GLY A 532 -12.75 -4.88 26.71
C GLY A 532 -11.59 -5.81 26.30
N GLY A 533 -11.31 -5.98 25.00
CA GLY A 533 -10.25 -6.86 24.51
C GLY A 533 -10.58 -8.36 24.59
N TYR A 534 -9.86 -9.16 23.80
CA TYR A 534 -10.04 -10.62 23.81
C TYR A 534 -9.47 -11.25 25.08
N ALA A 535 -10.17 -12.23 25.65
CA ALA A 535 -9.67 -13.01 26.78
C ALA A 535 -8.51 -13.92 26.37
N ALA A 536 -8.58 -14.47 25.15
CA ALA A 536 -7.48 -15.26 24.58
C ALA A 536 -7.45 -15.19 23.05
N ALA A 537 -6.32 -15.56 22.46
CA ALA A 537 -6.21 -15.79 21.02
C ALA A 537 -5.47 -17.09 20.68
N LEU A 538 -5.93 -17.76 19.62
CA LEU A 538 -5.22 -18.83 18.94
C LEU A 538 -4.71 -18.34 17.58
N LEU A 539 -3.41 -18.47 17.35
CA LEU A 539 -2.77 -18.21 16.06
C LEU A 539 -2.42 -19.55 15.43
N LEU A 540 -3.26 -20.02 14.50
CA LEU A 540 -3.15 -21.34 13.92
C LEU A 540 -2.36 -21.33 12.61
N ASP A 541 -1.81 -22.50 12.27
CA ASP A 541 -1.13 -22.77 11.00
C ASP A 541 0.00 -21.78 10.69
N GLY A 542 0.81 -21.44 11.69
CA GLY A 542 1.88 -20.45 11.53
C GLY A 542 2.93 -20.83 10.49
N TRP A 543 3.12 -22.13 10.25
CA TRP A 543 3.96 -22.68 9.19
C TRP A 543 3.54 -22.19 7.79
N ALA A 544 2.25 -21.93 7.54
CA ALA A 544 1.76 -21.45 6.24
C ALA A 544 2.12 -19.98 5.99
N MET A 545 2.29 -19.19 7.06
CA MET A 545 2.66 -17.78 6.93
C MET A 545 4.17 -17.60 6.76
N VAL A 546 4.96 -18.36 7.54
CA VAL A 546 6.43 -18.30 7.52
C VAL A 546 7.03 -19.10 6.37
N GLY A 547 6.38 -20.20 5.97
CA GLY A 547 6.87 -21.08 4.90
C GLY A 547 6.68 -20.53 3.49
N ARG A 548 6.18 -19.30 3.35
CA ARG A 548 6.04 -18.63 2.05
C ARG A 548 7.42 -18.39 1.44
N PRO A 549 7.57 -18.62 0.13
CA PRO A 549 8.79 -18.31 -0.60
C PRO A 549 8.86 -16.80 -0.87
N ASP A 550 9.02 -16.00 0.17
CA ASP A 550 9.09 -14.54 0.06
C ASP A 550 10.05 -14.03 1.14
N LEU A 551 10.92 -13.09 0.76
CA LEU A 551 11.91 -12.49 1.66
C LEU A 551 11.28 -11.90 2.93
N ARG A 552 10.04 -11.41 2.85
CA ARG A 552 9.29 -10.80 3.95
C ARG A 552 8.36 -11.79 4.65
N ALA A 553 8.44 -13.09 4.36
CA ALA A 553 7.52 -14.08 4.93
C ALA A 553 7.51 -14.07 6.47
N GLY A 554 8.70 -14.10 7.09
CA GLY A 554 8.85 -14.07 8.54
C GLY A 554 8.44 -12.73 9.16
N GLU A 555 8.83 -11.62 8.53
CA GLU A 555 8.49 -10.24 8.92
C GLU A 555 6.96 -10.04 8.94
N GLU A 556 6.29 -10.39 7.84
CA GLU A 556 4.83 -10.28 7.71
C GLU A 556 4.10 -11.26 8.64
N ALA A 557 4.65 -12.45 8.88
CA ALA A 557 4.09 -13.39 9.87
C ALA A 557 4.09 -12.77 11.28
N LEU A 558 5.25 -12.28 11.73
CA LEU A 558 5.37 -11.62 13.03
C LEU A 558 4.45 -10.40 13.13
N ARG A 559 4.39 -9.57 12.08
CA ARG A 559 3.51 -8.40 12.03
C ARG A 559 2.04 -8.77 12.24
N ARG A 560 1.52 -9.75 11.49
CA ARG A 560 0.13 -10.21 11.61
C ARG A 560 -0.18 -10.84 12.96
N TRP A 561 0.77 -11.61 13.52
CA TRP A 561 0.61 -12.22 14.83
C TRP A 561 0.62 -11.18 15.95
N THR A 562 1.52 -10.20 15.88
CA THR A 562 1.62 -9.12 16.87
C THR A 562 0.39 -8.22 16.81
N ALA A 563 -0.12 -7.91 15.62
CA ALA A 563 -1.37 -7.16 15.45
C ALA A 563 -2.59 -7.87 16.07
N ALA A 564 -2.72 -9.18 15.86
CA ALA A 564 -3.80 -9.96 16.48
C ALA A 564 -3.61 -10.12 17.99
N ALA A 565 -2.38 -10.41 18.45
CA ALA A 565 -2.07 -10.52 19.87
C ALA A 565 -2.27 -9.20 20.61
N ALA A 566 -2.07 -8.05 19.95
CA ALA A 566 -2.30 -6.73 20.54
C ALA A 566 -3.78 -6.42 20.84
N LEU A 567 -4.72 -7.24 20.34
CA LEU A 567 -6.15 -7.15 20.67
C LEU A 567 -6.53 -7.96 21.91
N VAL A 568 -5.62 -8.77 22.44
CA VAL A 568 -5.82 -9.59 23.65
C VAL A 568 -5.48 -8.74 24.88
N ARG A 569 -6.22 -8.97 25.96
CA ARG A 569 -6.00 -8.31 27.25
C ARG A 569 -4.55 -8.48 27.74
N GLY A 570 -4.11 -7.57 28.59
CA GLY A 570 -2.78 -7.68 29.20
C GLY A 570 -2.66 -8.92 30.10
N GLN A 571 -1.43 -9.35 30.37
CA GLN A 571 -1.16 -10.48 31.26
C GLN A 571 -1.80 -10.35 32.66
N PRO A 572 -1.83 -9.17 33.32
CA PRO A 572 -2.50 -9.02 34.62
C PRO A 572 -4.01 -9.29 34.59
N GLU A 573 -4.64 -9.13 33.42
CA GLU A 573 -6.06 -9.40 33.18
C GLU A 573 -6.31 -10.84 32.70
N GLY A 574 -5.28 -11.69 32.71
CA GLY A 574 -5.37 -13.10 32.31
C GLY A 574 -5.24 -13.35 30.80
N GLY A 575 -4.94 -12.32 30.01
CA GLY A 575 -4.86 -12.44 28.55
C GLY A 575 -3.78 -13.41 28.09
N THR A 576 -4.17 -14.40 27.29
CA THR A 576 -3.28 -15.48 26.82
C THR A 576 -3.35 -15.68 25.32
N VAL A 577 -2.19 -15.81 24.66
CA VAL A 577 -2.06 -16.13 23.24
C VAL A 577 -1.37 -17.47 23.09
N VAL A 578 -1.93 -18.36 22.27
CA VAL A 578 -1.26 -19.60 21.86
C VAL A 578 -0.97 -19.54 20.37
N ILE A 579 0.31 -19.69 20.02
CA ILE A 579 0.75 -19.83 18.62
C ILE A 579 1.10 -21.29 18.32
N VAL A 580 0.52 -21.80 17.24
CA VAL A 580 0.80 -23.14 16.69
C VAL A 580 1.74 -22.99 15.51
N ALA A 581 3.02 -23.16 15.78
CA ALA A 581 4.14 -23.05 14.84
C ALA A 581 5.40 -23.66 15.47
N GLU A 582 6.41 -23.98 14.65
CA GLU A 582 7.72 -24.40 15.13
C GLU A 582 8.32 -23.39 16.14
N PRO A 583 8.46 -23.77 17.43
CA PRO A 583 8.84 -22.83 18.49
C PRO A 583 10.21 -22.19 18.30
N THR A 584 11.13 -22.86 17.60
CA THR A 584 12.50 -22.37 17.40
C THR A 584 12.62 -21.25 16.36
N LEU A 585 11.57 -20.99 15.58
CA LEU A 585 11.60 -19.96 14.53
C LEU A 585 11.76 -18.54 15.12
N ARG A 586 12.59 -17.71 14.47
CA ARG A 586 12.86 -16.33 14.90
C ARG A 586 11.60 -15.46 15.06
N PRO A 587 10.63 -15.45 14.12
CA PRO A 587 9.36 -14.74 14.31
C PRO A 587 8.58 -15.20 15.55
N VAL A 588 8.57 -16.50 15.85
CA VAL A 588 7.86 -17.06 17.02
C VAL A 588 8.53 -16.60 18.31
N GLN A 589 9.86 -16.68 18.39
CA GLN A 589 10.63 -16.21 19.55
C GLN A 589 10.48 -14.70 19.77
N ALA A 590 10.40 -13.91 18.69
CA ALA A 590 10.16 -12.47 18.77
C ALA A 590 8.76 -12.16 19.34
N LEU A 591 7.73 -12.89 18.91
CA LEU A 591 6.38 -12.76 19.47
C LEU A 591 6.35 -13.12 20.96
N VAL A 592 6.97 -14.24 21.35
CA VAL A 592 7.05 -14.69 22.77
C VAL A 592 7.70 -13.64 23.66
N ARG A 593 8.75 -12.99 23.17
CA ARG A 593 9.48 -11.96 23.93
C ARG A 593 8.82 -10.58 23.82
N TRP A 594 7.85 -10.40 22.94
CA TRP A 594 7.35 -9.11 22.50
C TRP A 594 8.48 -8.18 22.03
N ASP A 595 9.32 -8.68 21.12
CA ASP A 595 10.51 -8.00 20.60
C ASP A 595 10.49 -7.90 19.06
N PRO A 596 9.52 -7.18 18.47
CA PRO A 596 9.49 -6.98 17.02
C PRO A 596 10.68 -6.13 16.52
N VAL A 597 11.16 -5.19 17.34
CA VAL A 597 12.32 -4.35 16.99
C VAL A 597 13.59 -5.18 16.89
N GLY A 598 13.86 -6.05 17.86
CA GLY A 598 15.03 -6.93 17.81
C GLY A 598 14.95 -7.95 16.66
N HIS A 599 13.75 -8.40 16.27
CA HIS A 599 13.57 -9.19 15.05
C HIS A 599 13.95 -8.38 13.80
N ALA A 600 13.39 -7.20 13.62
CA ALA A 600 13.64 -6.34 12.46
C ALA A 600 15.12 -5.96 12.31
N ARG A 601 15.84 -5.70 13.43
CA ARG A 601 17.28 -5.41 13.40
C ARG A 601 18.14 -6.60 12.96
N ARG A 602 17.78 -7.82 13.39
CA ARG A 602 18.48 -9.03 12.93
C ARG A 602 18.23 -9.31 11.45
N GLU A 603 16.98 -9.15 11.01
CA GLU A 603 16.64 -9.23 9.58
C GLU A 603 17.39 -8.16 8.77
N LEU A 604 17.48 -6.92 9.26
CA LEU A 604 18.24 -5.85 8.62
C LEU A 604 19.71 -6.23 8.45
N ALA A 605 20.35 -6.75 9.49
CA ALA A 605 21.76 -7.16 9.45
C ALA A 605 21.99 -8.27 8.41
N GLU A 606 21.17 -9.32 8.40
CA GLU A 606 21.27 -10.41 7.41
C GLU A 606 21.03 -9.92 5.98
N ARG A 607 20.05 -9.02 5.78
CA ARG A 607 19.81 -8.41 4.47
C ARG A 607 20.95 -7.48 4.05
N ALA A 608 21.61 -6.80 4.98
CA ALA A 608 22.79 -5.98 4.70
C ALA A 608 23.94 -6.86 4.18
N GLU A 609 24.24 -7.97 4.87
CA GLU A 609 25.29 -8.93 4.48
C GLU A 609 25.04 -9.53 3.09
N LEU A 610 23.78 -9.83 2.77
CA LEU A 610 23.39 -10.45 1.50
C LEU A 610 23.07 -9.46 0.39
N GLY A 611 23.06 -8.15 0.67
CA GLY A 611 22.73 -7.10 -0.28
C GLY A 611 21.26 -7.11 -0.73
N PHE A 612 20.32 -7.28 0.19
CA PHE A 612 18.87 -7.24 -0.05
C PHE A 612 18.21 -5.95 0.48
N PRO A 613 17.02 -5.58 -0.04
CA PRO A 613 16.28 -4.44 0.47
C PRO A 613 15.93 -4.59 1.96
N PRO A 614 16.02 -3.52 2.75
CA PRO A 614 16.07 -2.13 2.27
C PRO A 614 17.47 -1.52 2.17
N VAL A 615 18.52 -2.30 2.41
CA VAL A 615 19.91 -1.80 2.29
C VAL A 615 20.28 -1.56 0.83
N SER A 616 19.97 -2.52 -0.05
CA SER A 616 20.10 -2.33 -1.50
C SER A 616 18.83 -1.77 -2.12
N ARG A 617 19.00 -1.06 -3.24
CA ARG A 617 17.88 -0.71 -4.12
C ARG A 617 17.68 -1.84 -5.11
N MET A 618 16.43 -2.24 -5.34
CA MET A 618 16.11 -3.32 -6.26
C MET A 618 15.00 -2.91 -7.23
N ALA A 619 15.06 -3.39 -8.47
CA ALA A 619 14.00 -3.26 -9.45
C ALA A 619 13.67 -4.63 -10.05
N SER A 620 12.38 -4.92 -10.22
CA SER A 620 11.88 -6.04 -11.00
C SER A 620 11.55 -5.56 -12.41
N VAL A 621 12.06 -6.25 -13.42
CA VAL A 621 11.71 -6.05 -14.82
C VAL A 621 11.08 -7.33 -15.34
N THR A 622 9.86 -7.22 -15.86
CA THR A 622 9.06 -8.38 -16.30
C THR A 622 8.54 -8.16 -17.71
N GLY A 623 8.59 -9.17 -18.56
CA GLY A 623 8.01 -9.14 -19.90
C GLY A 623 8.18 -10.45 -20.65
N ALA A 624 7.77 -10.49 -21.91
CA ALA A 624 8.07 -11.62 -22.79
C ALA A 624 9.61 -11.78 -22.94
N PRO A 625 10.14 -13.01 -23.10
CA PRO A 625 11.58 -13.28 -23.08
C PRO A 625 12.41 -12.38 -24.01
N GLU A 626 12.02 -12.26 -25.28
CA GLU A 626 12.72 -11.40 -26.26
C GLU A 626 12.66 -9.91 -25.89
N ALA A 627 11.49 -9.46 -25.39
CA ALA A 627 11.30 -8.08 -24.99
C ALA A 627 12.12 -7.72 -23.74
N LEU A 628 12.21 -8.65 -22.78
CA LEU A 628 13.03 -8.52 -21.58
C LEU A 628 14.52 -8.50 -21.92
N ALA A 629 15.00 -9.44 -22.73
CA ALA A 629 16.39 -9.50 -23.16
C ALA A 629 16.82 -8.21 -23.91
N GLY A 630 15.99 -7.75 -24.85
CA GLY A 630 16.23 -6.49 -25.56
C GLY A 630 16.18 -5.26 -24.66
N PHE A 631 15.33 -5.25 -23.63
CA PHE A 631 15.30 -4.17 -22.64
C PHE A 631 16.56 -4.14 -21.79
N LEU A 632 17.00 -5.29 -21.26
CA LEU A 632 18.20 -5.38 -20.42
C LEU A 632 19.47 -5.00 -21.20
N ALA A 633 19.58 -5.40 -22.47
CA ALA A 633 20.71 -5.02 -23.32
C ALA A 633 20.76 -3.52 -23.65
N ALA A 634 19.60 -2.85 -23.71
CA ALA A 634 19.51 -1.42 -23.99
C ALA A 634 19.61 -0.54 -22.73
N ALA A 635 19.46 -1.11 -21.53
CA ALA A 635 19.57 -0.37 -20.29
C ALA A 635 21.04 -0.13 -19.94
N GLU A 636 21.45 1.14 -19.95
CA GLU A 636 22.76 1.58 -19.46
C GLU A 636 22.80 1.53 -17.93
N LEU A 637 22.84 0.32 -17.38
CA LEU A 637 22.82 0.09 -15.94
C LEU A 637 24.12 0.61 -15.29
N PRO A 638 24.05 1.08 -14.02
CA PRO A 638 25.24 1.41 -13.24
C PRO A 638 26.26 0.25 -13.22
N PRO A 639 27.58 0.53 -13.19
CA PRO A 639 28.61 -0.51 -13.27
C PRO A 639 28.61 -1.48 -12.09
N ASP A 640 28.02 -1.08 -10.96
CA ASP A 640 27.82 -1.85 -9.74
C ASP A 640 26.47 -2.59 -9.69
N ALA A 641 25.68 -2.53 -10.76
CA ALA A 641 24.40 -3.24 -10.85
C ALA A 641 24.60 -4.75 -11.05
N GLN A 642 23.82 -5.53 -10.31
CA GLN A 642 23.76 -6.98 -10.44
C GLN A 642 22.38 -7.40 -10.96
N VAL A 643 22.37 -8.20 -12.03
CA VAL A 643 21.16 -8.77 -12.62
C VAL A 643 21.01 -10.23 -12.19
N LEU A 644 19.85 -10.58 -11.64
CA LEU A 644 19.48 -11.92 -11.19
C LEU A 644 18.32 -12.44 -12.04
N GLY A 645 18.40 -13.68 -12.51
CA GLY A 645 17.45 -14.25 -13.48
C GLY A 645 17.96 -14.13 -14.93
N PRO A 646 17.07 -14.20 -15.95
CA PRO A 646 15.62 -14.23 -15.86
C PRO A 646 15.06 -15.55 -15.29
N VAL A 647 13.89 -15.47 -14.66
CA VAL A 647 13.11 -16.64 -14.23
C VAL A 647 11.68 -16.56 -14.78
N PRO A 648 11.06 -17.69 -15.17
CA PRO A 648 9.66 -17.69 -15.61
C PRO A 648 8.73 -17.13 -14.53
N VAL A 649 7.79 -16.28 -14.93
CA VAL A 649 6.70 -15.80 -14.08
C VAL A 649 5.50 -16.71 -14.27
N GLN A 650 4.98 -17.25 -13.17
CA GLN A 650 3.78 -18.07 -13.24
C GLN A 650 2.58 -17.26 -13.74
N GLY A 651 1.80 -17.82 -14.67
CA GLY A 651 0.52 -17.27 -15.05
C GLY A 651 -0.44 -17.26 -13.86
N GLY A 652 -1.36 -16.29 -13.84
CA GLY A 652 -2.43 -16.27 -12.83
C GLY A 652 -3.30 -17.54 -12.95
N GLU A 653 -3.55 -18.23 -11.82
CA GLU A 653 -4.50 -19.34 -11.76
C GLU A 653 -5.90 -18.89 -12.24
N PRO A 654 -6.66 -19.74 -12.95
CA PRO A 654 -8.05 -19.44 -13.31
C PRO A 654 -8.87 -19.05 -12.06
N GLY A 655 -9.45 -17.86 -12.06
CA GLY A 655 -10.29 -17.35 -10.96
C GLY A 655 -9.58 -16.52 -9.90
N ARG A 656 -8.26 -16.28 -9.99
CA ARG A 656 -7.57 -15.29 -9.14
C ARG A 656 -7.58 -13.90 -9.81
N PRO A 657 -7.83 -12.81 -9.07
CA PRO A 657 -7.63 -11.45 -9.61
C PRO A 657 -6.18 -11.31 -10.07
N ARG A 658 -6.01 -10.92 -11.33
CA ARG A 658 -4.69 -10.79 -11.95
C ARG A 658 -3.89 -9.66 -11.30
N ARG A 659 -2.65 -9.93 -10.88
CA ARG A 659 -1.75 -8.91 -10.34
C ARG A 659 -1.09 -8.10 -11.46
N PRO A 660 -0.67 -6.85 -11.21
CA PRO A 660 -0.04 -5.99 -12.21
C PRO A 660 1.25 -6.55 -12.85
N PHE A 661 1.83 -7.63 -12.34
CA PHE A 661 3.05 -8.26 -12.88
C PHE A 661 2.85 -9.72 -13.32
N ASP A 662 1.63 -10.25 -13.22
CA ASP A 662 1.33 -11.61 -13.69
C ASP A 662 1.35 -11.66 -15.22
N ALA A 663 1.87 -12.77 -15.75
CA ALA A 663 1.86 -13.08 -17.17
C ALA A 663 0.41 -13.08 -17.71
N PRO A 664 0.18 -12.57 -18.94
CA PRO A 664 -1.11 -12.73 -19.60
C PRO A 664 -1.50 -14.18 -19.79
N ALA A 665 -2.82 -14.44 -19.76
CA ALA A 665 -3.33 -15.77 -20.02
C ALA A 665 -2.86 -16.24 -21.41
N GLY A 666 -2.16 -17.37 -21.46
CA GLY A 666 -1.60 -17.91 -22.70
C GLY A 666 -0.26 -17.31 -23.13
N GLU A 667 0.33 -16.39 -22.36
CA GLU A 667 1.66 -15.82 -22.63
C GLU A 667 2.70 -16.29 -21.61
N THR A 668 3.91 -16.56 -22.08
CA THR A 668 5.08 -16.84 -21.23
C THR A 668 5.82 -15.55 -20.95
N TRP A 669 5.89 -15.14 -19.69
CA TRP A 669 6.68 -13.99 -19.26
C TRP A 669 7.82 -14.43 -18.35
N GLU A 670 8.90 -13.66 -18.35
CA GLU A 670 10.06 -13.82 -17.50
C GLU A 670 10.29 -12.57 -16.66
N ARG A 671 10.95 -12.74 -15.50
CA ARG A 671 11.32 -11.68 -14.58
C ARG A 671 12.83 -11.69 -14.34
N ALA A 672 13.46 -10.54 -14.48
CA ALA A 672 14.80 -10.26 -13.98
C ALA A 672 14.71 -9.30 -12.79
N LEU A 673 15.54 -9.54 -11.77
CA LEU A 673 15.74 -8.61 -10.66
C LEU A 673 17.08 -7.90 -10.84
N ILE A 674 17.09 -6.58 -10.72
CA ILE A 674 18.29 -5.76 -10.80
C ILE A 674 18.49 -5.12 -9.44
N ARG A 675 19.64 -5.32 -8.82
CA ARG A 675 19.98 -4.68 -7.54
C ARG A 675 21.24 -3.84 -7.66
N VAL A 676 21.27 -2.75 -6.91
CA VAL A 676 22.44 -1.86 -6.78
C VAL A 676 22.71 -1.59 -5.29
N PRO A 677 23.98 -1.34 -4.90
CA PRO A 677 24.31 -0.98 -3.53
C PRO A 677 23.70 0.37 -3.11
N PRO A 678 23.70 0.68 -1.80
CA PRO A 678 23.30 1.99 -1.29
C PRO A 678 23.98 3.14 -2.06
N GLY A 679 23.24 4.19 -2.39
CA GLY A 679 23.74 5.36 -3.13
C GLY A 679 23.52 5.30 -4.65
N SER A 680 23.48 4.12 -5.26
CA SER A 680 23.32 3.96 -6.71
C SER A 680 21.86 3.86 -7.18
N GLY A 681 20.90 3.95 -6.25
CA GLY A 681 19.47 3.77 -6.54
C GLY A 681 18.87 4.80 -7.52
N ALA A 682 19.32 6.06 -7.48
CA ALA A 682 18.87 7.08 -8.42
C ALA A 682 19.39 6.81 -9.85
N ALA A 683 20.64 6.36 -9.97
CA ALA A 683 21.23 5.97 -11.24
C ALA A 683 20.51 4.76 -11.85
N LEU A 684 20.15 3.76 -11.03
CA LEU A 684 19.33 2.63 -11.48
C LEU A 684 17.97 3.10 -12.01
N ALA A 685 17.25 3.95 -11.27
CA ALA A 685 15.95 4.43 -11.70
C ALA A 685 16.04 5.27 -13.00
N ALA A 686 17.06 6.11 -13.14
CA ALA A 686 17.32 6.88 -14.35
C ALA A 686 17.62 6.00 -15.56
N ALA A 687 18.48 4.98 -15.41
CA ALA A 687 18.81 4.02 -16.46
C ALA A 687 17.56 3.25 -16.95
N LEU A 688 16.74 2.75 -16.02
CA LEU A 688 15.50 2.04 -16.33
C LEU A 688 14.48 2.95 -17.03
N LYS A 689 14.35 4.20 -16.57
CA LYS A 689 13.48 5.21 -17.16
C LYS A 689 13.89 5.54 -18.60
N ALA A 690 15.19 5.76 -18.83
CA ALA A 690 15.75 6.05 -20.15
C ALA A 690 15.54 4.88 -21.13
N ALA A 691 15.83 3.64 -20.69
CA ALA A 691 15.63 2.43 -21.49
C ALA A 691 14.15 2.26 -21.90
N GLN A 692 13.23 2.45 -20.96
CA GLN A 692 11.80 2.33 -21.22
C GLN A 692 11.31 3.45 -22.16
N ALA A 693 11.76 4.69 -21.98
CA ALA A 693 11.43 5.80 -22.87
C ALA A 693 11.90 5.54 -24.32
N ALA A 694 13.15 5.05 -24.48
CA ALA A 694 13.72 4.72 -25.79
C ALA A 694 13.04 3.51 -26.47
N ARG A 695 12.47 2.58 -25.69
CA ARG A 695 11.64 1.49 -26.20
C ARG A 695 10.29 2.00 -26.70
N MET A 696 9.62 2.84 -25.90
CA MET A 696 8.30 3.37 -26.24
C MET A 696 8.32 4.28 -27.48
N SER A 697 9.41 5.02 -27.72
CA SER A 697 9.56 5.89 -28.89
C SER A 697 9.70 5.11 -30.20
N ARG A 698 10.28 3.90 -30.17
CA ARG A 698 10.46 3.00 -31.33
C ARG A 698 9.20 2.20 -31.68
N GLY A 699 8.06 2.55 -31.12
CA GLY A 699 6.78 1.88 -31.36
C GLY A 699 6.49 0.71 -30.43
N GLY A 700 7.42 0.29 -29.55
CA GLY A 700 7.23 -0.82 -28.59
C GLY A 700 6.28 -0.53 -27.41
N GLY A 701 5.30 0.36 -27.60
CA GLY A 701 4.24 0.63 -26.62
C GLY A 701 3.20 -0.51 -26.57
N ALA A 702 2.29 -0.43 -25.60
CA ALA A 702 1.27 -1.44 -25.25
C ALA A 702 0.26 -1.85 -26.36
N GLY A 703 0.52 -1.50 -27.63
CA GLY A 703 -0.29 -1.86 -28.79
C GLY A 703 0.51 -2.15 -30.07
N ALA A 704 1.83 -2.26 -30.04
CA ALA A 704 2.60 -2.77 -31.17
C ALA A 704 3.22 -4.14 -30.84
N SER A 705 3.45 -4.94 -31.87
CA SER A 705 3.93 -6.32 -31.90
C SER A 705 5.28 -6.61 -31.19
N GLY A 706 5.87 -5.66 -30.46
CA GLY A 706 7.02 -5.87 -29.58
C GLY A 706 6.57 -5.89 -28.12
N GLY A 707 6.53 -7.08 -27.50
CA GLY A 707 5.89 -7.38 -26.20
C GLY A 707 6.08 -6.37 -25.04
N ALA A 708 5.09 -6.28 -24.15
CA ALA A 708 5.11 -5.34 -23.03
C ALA A 708 6.23 -5.67 -22.01
N VAL A 709 6.96 -4.64 -21.56
CA VAL A 709 7.89 -4.71 -20.43
C VAL A 709 7.35 -3.84 -19.30
N ARG A 710 7.33 -4.39 -18.08
CA ARG A 710 6.89 -3.73 -16.86
C ARG A 710 8.07 -3.60 -15.89
N ILE A 711 8.16 -2.45 -15.23
CA ILE A 711 9.20 -2.12 -14.26
C ILE A 711 8.52 -1.87 -12.91
N ARG A 712 9.08 -2.45 -11.84
CA ARG A 712 8.71 -2.16 -10.45
C ARG A 712 9.97 -1.87 -9.66
N VAL A 713 10.15 -0.64 -9.20
CA VAL A 713 11.22 -0.31 -8.26
C VAL A 713 10.75 -0.64 -6.85
N ASP A 714 11.63 -1.22 -6.04
CA ASP A 714 11.38 -1.78 -4.71
C ASP A 714 10.17 -2.72 -4.67
N PRO A 715 10.21 -3.84 -5.41
CA PRO A 715 9.12 -4.81 -5.33
C PRO A 715 8.95 -5.28 -3.86
N PRO A 716 7.72 -5.23 -3.30
CA PRO A 716 7.45 -5.77 -1.97
C PRO A 716 7.53 -7.29 -1.94
N ASP A 717 7.38 -7.94 -3.10
CA ASP A 717 7.43 -9.38 -3.32
C ASP A 717 8.77 -9.79 -3.97
N ILE A 718 9.69 -10.28 -3.13
CA ILE A 718 11.01 -10.78 -3.54
C ILE A 718 11.05 -12.26 -3.15
N GLY A 719 10.75 -13.13 -4.11
CA GLY A 719 10.66 -14.58 -3.93
C GLY A 719 10.00 -15.30 -5.08
#